data_AF-A0AAU1QFN0-F1
#
_entry.id   AF-A0AAU1QFN0-F1
#
_cell.length_a   1.000
_cell.length_b   1.000
_cell.length_c   1.000
_cell.angle_alpha   90.00
_cell.angle_beta   90.00
_cell.angle_gamma   90.00
#
_symmetry.space_group_name_H-M   'P 1'
#
loop_
_entity.id
_entity.type
_entity.pdbx_description
1 polymer ?
#
loop_
_entity_poly.entity_id
_entity_poly.type
_entity_poly.pdbx_seq_one_letter_code
_entity_poly.pdbx_strand_id
1 'polypeptide(L)'
;MAAVGTLWNEPYWADLTRHGVPGDPHSHARALLTGPATRRIPVDSDLSNQDQTRWRELARRREDRRLADALDPGAPDGRVVQHLSGGPELLAAYLHGPGAHFPPVEHALLTAALDARRLGHRTPLPADLLADAADGALTKRHRTGDPAWADLALGALSTGKRLDGSRTDIRHTLTALTALRTRSGTPPHYEPADYLDQHTRHHREDQLGTHSLWKALLDHTTDPEDLHQIADAAWRRALYRQAVILWRKAILAGHPTAPTALFDRLTTAGLDPHHHADHWIAAHADPTSPYSVAQLLREFREAGASEAVDALAHRAAAHADPTDPVGITHLLEELRKAGAGEAVDALAHRAAAHADLTHPHKVAHLLEELRKAGADEAIAVLLDRDPAAHADLAHPWNVAQLLEELRKTGAGKTMDALALRAAAHADPTDLTDPVGVAQLLGEFRESGAGDAIVVLLDRDPAAHAHLTPTSIVAQLLRELRKAGASEAVDALAHRAAAQADPIDPAGVELLEELRKAGASEAVDALAHRAAAHADLTRPYNVVQLLRELRKAGASEAVDGLAHRAAAHAAPGVVAQLLGELRKAGASEAVDALAHRAAAHAAHADLTDPAGVAQLLGEFRESGAGDAIAVLLDRDPAAHAHLTHRSSVAQLLEELRKTGAGKSMDALAHRAMDAGVVTSAHVIPHGRETDGQPAGPWTWSNLSPHF
;
A
#
# COMPACT_ATOMS: atom_id res chain seq x y z
N MET A 1 16.39 -20.26 50.78
CA MET A 1 16.97 -19.86 49.48
C MET A 1 15.98 -20.34 48.42
N ALA A 2 15.38 -19.43 47.65
CA ALA A 2 14.43 -19.78 46.61
C ALA A 2 15.14 -19.70 45.26
N ALA A 3 15.06 -20.76 44.46
CA ALA A 3 15.55 -20.77 43.08
C ALA A 3 14.34 -20.61 42.17
N VAL A 4 14.42 -19.66 41.23
CA VAL A 4 13.42 -19.48 40.17
C VAL A 4 14.09 -19.87 38.86
N GLY A 5 13.43 -20.73 38.09
CA GLY A 5 13.93 -21.19 36.79
C GLY A 5 12.76 -21.39 35.82
N THR A 6 13.06 -21.32 34.53
CA THR A 6 12.13 -21.59 33.44
C THR A 6 12.55 -22.87 32.73
N LEU A 7 11.57 -23.68 32.30
CA LEU A 7 11.79 -24.96 31.63
C LEU A 7 10.66 -25.22 30.64
N TRP A 8 10.97 -25.65 29.41
CA TRP A 8 9.93 -26.03 28.45
C TRP A 8 9.24 -27.32 28.88
N ASN A 9 7.94 -27.42 28.59
CA ASN A 9 7.15 -28.62 28.86
C ASN A 9 7.67 -29.82 28.05
N GLU A 10 8.02 -29.58 26.78
CA GLU A 10 8.63 -30.55 25.89
C GLU A 10 9.93 -29.98 25.30
N PRO A 11 11.00 -30.79 25.16
CA PRO A 11 11.14 -32.13 25.73
C PRO A 11 11.54 -32.12 27.22
N TYR A 12 12.01 -30.97 27.74
CA TYR A 12 12.81 -30.96 28.97
C TYR A 12 12.04 -31.35 30.23
N TRP A 13 10.85 -30.79 30.49
CA TRP A 13 10.07 -31.22 31.65
C TRP A 13 9.69 -32.69 31.53
N ALA A 14 9.20 -33.12 30.36
CA ALA A 14 8.84 -34.52 30.14
C ALA A 14 10.02 -35.47 30.37
N ASP A 15 11.19 -35.20 29.79
CA ASP A 15 12.38 -36.03 29.91
C ASP A 15 12.94 -36.03 31.34
N LEU A 16 13.01 -34.87 31.99
CA LEU A 16 13.53 -34.74 33.36
C LEU A 16 12.56 -35.30 34.42
N THR A 17 11.27 -35.46 34.11
CA THR A 17 10.25 -35.96 35.05
C THR A 17 9.69 -37.35 34.71
N ARG A 18 10.03 -37.94 33.56
CA ARG A 18 9.66 -39.33 33.15
C ARG A 18 10.25 -40.41 34.06
N HIS A 19 9.42 -41.22 34.75
CA HIS A 19 9.82 -42.26 35.71
C HIS A 19 11.15 -42.99 35.38
N GLY A 20 12.08 -42.96 36.34
CA GLY A 20 13.44 -43.49 36.17
C GLY A 20 13.53 -45.02 36.15
N VAL A 21 14.46 -45.54 35.37
CA VAL A 21 14.98 -46.93 35.40
C VAL A 21 16.37 -46.96 36.07
N PRO A 22 16.90 -48.12 36.47
CA PRO A 22 18.25 -48.21 37.05
C PRO A 22 19.29 -47.54 36.13
N GLY A 23 20.02 -46.55 36.65
CA GLY A 23 20.95 -45.73 35.88
C GLY A 23 20.41 -44.37 35.42
N ASP A 24 19.26 -43.92 35.93
CA ASP A 24 18.64 -42.62 35.61
C ASP A 24 19.59 -41.43 35.81
N PRO A 25 20.08 -40.77 34.73
CA PRO A 25 20.99 -39.64 34.82
C PRO A 25 20.31 -38.37 35.36
N HIS A 26 18.98 -38.35 35.48
CA HIS A 26 18.19 -37.18 35.88
C HIS A 26 17.54 -37.31 37.26
N SER A 27 17.92 -38.31 38.07
CA SER A 27 17.34 -38.60 39.38
C SER A 27 17.26 -37.39 40.33
N HIS A 28 18.31 -36.56 40.38
CA HIS A 28 18.34 -35.35 41.21
C HIS A 28 17.46 -34.22 40.66
N ALA A 29 17.47 -34.01 39.34
CA ALA A 29 16.63 -33.02 38.68
C ALA A 29 15.14 -33.37 38.82
N ARG A 30 14.81 -34.66 38.67
CA ARG A 30 13.49 -35.21 38.91
C ARG A 30 13.01 -34.93 40.33
N ALA A 31 13.79 -35.32 41.34
CA ALA A 31 13.45 -35.12 42.75
C ALA A 31 13.24 -33.64 43.09
N LEU A 32 14.01 -32.74 42.47
CA LEU A 32 13.83 -31.30 42.60
C LEU A 32 12.53 -30.83 41.92
N LEU A 33 12.32 -31.18 40.65
CA LEU A 33 11.19 -30.68 39.84
C LEU A 33 9.84 -31.24 40.29
N THR A 34 9.79 -32.48 40.77
CA THR A 34 8.58 -33.14 41.28
C THR A 34 8.45 -33.08 42.80
N GLY A 35 9.37 -32.40 43.49
CA GLY A 35 9.38 -32.29 44.95
C GLY A 35 8.24 -31.40 45.49
N PRO A 36 7.77 -31.63 46.72
CA PRO A 36 6.65 -30.91 47.32
C PRO A 36 6.93 -29.41 47.56
N ALA A 37 8.20 -29.00 47.57
CA ALA A 37 8.61 -27.61 47.71
C ALA A 37 8.66 -26.85 46.37
N THR A 38 8.49 -27.53 45.23
CA THR A 38 8.54 -26.94 43.90
C THR A 38 7.14 -26.56 43.43
N ARG A 39 6.95 -25.27 43.13
CA ARG A 39 5.70 -24.77 42.55
C ARG A 39 5.90 -24.54 41.06
N ARG A 40 5.20 -25.33 40.25
CA ARG A 40 5.14 -25.12 38.79
C ARG A 40 4.08 -24.08 38.47
N ILE A 41 4.47 -23.08 37.70
CA ILE A 41 3.56 -22.09 37.12
C ILE A 41 3.55 -22.38 35.62
N PRO A 42 2.45 -22.90 35.03
CA PRO A 42 2.37 -23.05 33.59
C PRO A 42 2.35 -21.66 32.95
N VAL A 43 3.20 -21.49 31.93
CA VAL A 43 3.18 -20.33 31.06
C VAL A 43 2.69 -20.85 29.71
N ASP A 44 1.60 -20.28 29.21
CA ASP A 44 1.06 -20.65 27.92
C ASP A 44 2.06 -20.33 26.80
N SER A 45 2.10 -21.18 25.77
CA SER A 45 3.02 -20.98 24.64
C SER A 45 2.65 -19.76 23.80
N ASP A 46 1.37 -19.34 23.89
CA ASP A 46 0.76 -18.35 23.03
C ASP A 46 0.23 -17.20 23.91
N LEU A 47 0.64 -15.97 23.63
CA LEU A 47 0.13 -14.78 24.30
C LEU A 47 -1.23 -14.40 23.73
N SER A 48 -2.20 -14.17 24.62
CA SER A 48 -3.51 -13.62 24.25
C SER A 48 -3.37 -12.22 23.64
N ASN A 49 -4.38 -11.75 22.91
CA ASN A 49 -4.41 -10.36 22.38
C ASN A 49 -4.21 -9.30 23.48
N GLN A 50 -4.71 -9.56 24.69
CA GLN A 50 -4.54 -8.67 25.84
C GLN A 50 -3.09 -8.67 26.33
N ASP A 51 -2.45 -9.84 26.38
CA ASP A 51 -1.05 -9.98 26.78
C ASP A 51 -0.10 -9.37 25.73
N GLN A 52 -0.39 -9.56 24.44
CA GLN A 52 0.32 -8.89 23.35
C GLN A 52 0.21 -7.36 23.42
N THR A 53 -0.95 -6.83 23.81
CA THR A 53 -1.15 -5.38 24.01
C THR A 53 -0.30 -4.87 25.18
N ARG A 54 -0.31 -5.59 26.31
CA ARG A 54 0.53 -5.27 27.48
C ARG A 54 2.02 -5.39 27.14
N TRP A 55 2.39 -6.38 26.35
CA TRP A 55 3.76 -6.57 25.85
C TRP A 55 4.21 -5.39 25.01
N ARG A 56 3.36 -4.92 24.09
CA ARG A 56 3.63 -3.74 23.26
C ARG A 56 3.80 -2.47 24.08
N GLU A 57 2.97 -2.28 25.10
CA GLU A 57 3.10 -1.18 26.04
C GLU A 57 4.42 -1.26 26.85
N LEU A 58 4.77 -2.46 27.31
CA LEU A 58 6.03 -2.72 28.02
C LEU A 58 7.25 -2.43 27.14
N ALA A 59 7.24 -2.88 25.88
CA ALA A 59 8.29 -2.64 24.90
C ALA A 59 8.49 -1.13 24.67
N ARG A 60 7.40 -0.38 24.45
CA ARG A 60 7.45 1.09 24.31
C ARG A 60 7.98 1.79 25.55
N ARG A 61 7.45 1.45 26.72
CA ARG A 61 7.85 2.07 28.00
C ARG A 61 9.30 1.83 28.38
N ARG A 62 9.87 0.71 27.96
CA ARG A 62 11.25 0.31 28.24
C ARG A 62 12.22 0.64 27.12
N GLU A 63 11.69 1.08 25.97
CA GLU A 63 12.46 1.26 24.73
C GLU A 63 13.29 0.01 24.35
N ASP A 64 12.81 -1.19 24.73
CA ASP A 64 13.52 -2.45 24.46
C ASP A 64 13.10 -3.03 23.11
N ARG A 65 13.95 -2.81 22.11
CA ARG A 65 13.74 -3.30 20.74
C ARG A 65 13.54 -4.81 20.67
N ARG A 66 14.18 -5.61 21.55
CA ARG A 66 14.03 -7.08 21.52
C ARG A 66 12.62 -7.53 21.86
N LEU A 67 11.93 -6.79 22.74
CA LEU A 67 10.53 -7.07 23.07
C LEU A 67 9.62 -6.70 21.90
N ALA A 68 9.90 -5.60 21.19
CA ALA A 68 9.16 -5.21 19.99
C ALA A 68 9.37 -6.23 18.85
N ASP A 69 10.64 -6.59 18.57
CA ASP A 69 11.04 -7.47 17.47
C ASP A 69 10.51 -8.91 17.63
N ALA A 70 10.30 -9.37 18.88
CA ALA A 70 9.71 -10.70 19.12
C ALA A 70 8.18 -10.73 18.96
N LEU A 71 7.52 -9.57 19.03
CA LEU A 71 6.05 -9.49 18.99
C LEU A 71 5.52 -9.61 17.56
N ASP A 72 6.16 -8.98 16.59
CA ASP A 72 5.69 -8.97 15.20
C ASP A 72 5.60 -10.37 14.57
N PRO A 73 6.63 -11.26 14.64
CA PRO A 73 6.55 -12.60 14.08
C PRO A 73 5.65 -13.54 14.91
N GLY A 74 5.55 -13.34 16.22
CA GLY A 74 4.73 -14.18 17.11
C GLY A 74 3.31 -13.69 17.35
N ALA A 75 2.88 -12.57 16.73
CA ALA A 75 1.53 -12.03 16.91
C ALA A 75 0.43 -12.90 16.28
N PRO A 76 0.60 -13.46 15.05
CA PRO A 76 -0.44 -14.23 14.38
C PRO A 76 -0.85 -15.51 15.12
N ASP A 77 0.11 -16.17 15.77
CA ASP A 77 -0.10 -17.44 16.48
C ASP A 77 0.12 -17.35 18.01
N GLY A 78 0.45 -16.14 18.50
CA GLY A 78 0.73 -15.86 19.90
C GLY A 78 2.12 -16.26 20.39
N ARG A 79 2.99 -16.89 19.58
CA ARG A 79 4.24 -17.53 20.03
C ARG A 79 5.43 -16.60 20.30
N VAL A 80 5.15 -15.39 20.76
CA VAL A 80 6.13 -14.32 21.06
C VAL A 80 7.31 -14.80 21.92
N VAL A 81 7.08 -15.68 22.88
CA VAL A 81 8.11 -16.19 23.80
C VAL A 81 9.15 -17.07 23.08
N GLN A 82 8.75 -17.80 22.04
CA GLN A 82 9.67 -18.65 21.26
C GLN A 82 10.57 -17.79 20.36
N HIS A 83 10.01 -16.74 19.75
CA HIS A 83 10.77 -15.77 18.97
C HIS A 83 11.75 -14.97 19.83
N LEU A 84 11.37 -14.61 21.06
CA LEU A 84 12.27 -13.92 21.99
C LEU A 84 13.45 -14.80 22.47
N SER A 85 13.22 -16.11 22.61
CA SER A 85 14.17 -16.99 23.30
C SER A 85 15.02 -17.87 22.38
N GLY A 86 14.58 -18.21 21.17
CA GLY A 86 15.34 -19.05 20.22
C GLY A 86 15.64 -18.42 18.86
N GLY A 87 14.88 -17.39 18.44
CA GLY A 87 15.04 -16.74 17.13
C GLY A 87 16.44 -16.17 16.87
N PRO A 88 17.00 -15.35 17.77
CA PRO A 88 18.36 -14.80 17.62
C PRO A 88 19.45 -15.87 17.54
N GLU A 89 19.31 -16.98 18.28
CA GLU A 89 20.23 -18.10 18.26
C GLU A 89 20.14 -18.89 16.95
N LEU A 90 18.93 -19.06 16.41
CA LEU A 90 18.70 -19.68 15.11
C LEU A 90 19.26 -18.82 13.98
N LEU A 91 19.04 -17.49 14.04
CA LEU A 91 19.64 -16.53 13.12
C LEU A 91 21.16 -16.57 13.20
N ALA A 92 21.74 -16.56 14.40
CA ALA A 92 23.16 -16.72 14.59
C ALA A 92 23.63 -18.04 13.95
N ALA A 93 22.99 -19.17 14.26
CA ALA A 93 23.35 -20.48 13.71
C ALA A 93 23.35 -20.50 12.17
N TYR A 94 22.40 -19.81 11.53
CA TYR A 94 22.38 -19.62 10.08
C TYR A 94 23.53 -18.72 9.58
N LEU A 95 23.76 -17.58 10.23
CA LEU A 95 24.77 -16.58 9.82
C LEU A 95 26.22 -17.06 10.03
N HIS A 96 26.48 -18.04 10.92
CA HIS A 96 27.79 -18.67 11.05
C HIS A 96 28.22 -19.44 9.78
N GLY A 97 27.29 -19.70 8.86
CA GLY A 97 27.58 -20.21 7.53
C GLY A 97 27.60 -21.74 7.40
N PRO A 98 27.86 -22.26 6.19
CA PRO A 98 27.79 -23.68 5.90
C PRO A 98 28.91 -24.45 6.60
N GLY A 99 28.55 -25.57 7.24
CA GLY A 99 29.51 -26.44 7.96
C GLY A 99 29.68 -26.10 9.45
N ALA A 100 28.95 -25.11 9.96
CA ALA A 100 28.81 -24.85 11.38
C ALA A 100 27.65 -25.69 11.96
N HIS A 101 26.56 -25.04 12.41
CA HIS A 101 25.37 -25.74 12.91
C HIS A 101 24.61 -26.48 11.81
N PHE A 102 24.56 -25.89 10.61
CA PHE A 102 23.96 -26.48 9.42
C PHE A 102 25.06 -26.95 8.45
N PRO A 103 25.14 -28.25 8.10
CA PRO A 103 25.98 -28.75 7.02
C PRO A 103 25.67 -28.07 5.68
N PRO A 104 26.59 -28.14 4.69
CA PRO A 104 26.43 -27.44 3.42
C PRO A 104 25.10 -27.68 2.70
N VAL A 105 24.58 -28.91 2.73
CA VAL A 105 23.28 -29.27 2.10
C VAL A 105 22.11 -28.58 2.81
N GLU A 106 22.05 -28.66 4.13
CA GLU A 106 21.00 -28.03 4.94
C GLU A 106 21.04 -26.50 4.82
N HIS A 107 22.25 -25.91 4.87
CA HIS A 107 22.43 -24.47 4.72
C HIS A 107 22.03 -23.97 3.32
N ALA A 108 22.31 -24.76 2.27
CA ALA A 108 21.89 -24.45 0.91
C ALA A 108 20.36 -24.48 0.76
N LEU A 109 19.67 -25.48 1.33
CA LEU A 109 18.21 -25.56 1.34
C LEU A 109 17.57 -24.40 2.10
N LEU A 110 18.09 -24.07 3.28
CA LEU A 110 17.64 -22.90 4.05
C LEU A 110 17.83 -21.60 3.28
N THR A 111 19.01 -21.42 2.67
CA THR A 111 19.29 -20.22 1.88
C THR A 111 18.38 -20.13 0.66
N ALA A 112 18.12 -21.23 -0.03
CA ALA A 112 17.16 -21.27 -1.14
C ALA A 112 15.75 -20.89 -0.69
N ALA A 113 15.29 -21.38 0.46
CA ALA A 113 13.97 -21.03 1.00
C ALA A 113 13.86 -19.54 1.35
N LEU A 114 14.86 -19.00 2.05
CA LEU A 114 14.90 -17.58 2.45
C LEU A 114 15.03 -16.66 1.22
N ASP A 115 15.85 -17.01 0.23
CA ASP A 115 15.97 -16.20 -0.99
C ASP A 115 14.72 -16.31 -1.87
N ALA A 116 14.05 -17.46 -1.97
CA ALA A 116 12.78 -17.58 -2.68
C ALA A 116 11.70 -16.68 -2.05
N ARG A 117 11.60 -16.68 -0.71
CA ARG A 117 10.72 -15.78 0.05
C ARG A 117 11.07 -14.31 -0.17
N ARG A 118 12.37 -13.98 -0.20
CA ARG A 118 12.87 -12.62 -0.47
C ARG A 118 12.53 -12.14 -1.89
N LEU A 119 12.58 -13.05 -2.87
CA LEU A 119 12.31 -12.75 -4.27
C LEU A 119 10.82 -12.77 -4.65
N GLY A 120 9.92 -13.07 -3.71
CA GLY A 120 8.48 -12.88 -3.88
C GLY A 120 7.64 -14.16 -3.89
N HIS A 121 8.21 -15.34 -3.62
CA HIS A 121 7.44 -16.58 -3.48
C HIS A 121 6.72 -16.61 -2.11
N ARG A 122 5.42 -16.30 -2.08
CA ARG A 122 4.60 -16.15 -0.86
C ARG A 122 3.84 -17.40 -0.48
N THR A 123 3.54 -18.30 -1.42
CA THR A 123 2.98 -19.60 -1.06
C THR A 123 4.05 -20.50 -0.41
N PRO A 124 3.66 -21.49 0.42
CA PRO A 124 4.59 -22.48 0.96
C PRO A 124 5.39 -23.17 -0.16
N LEU A 125 6.70 -23.31 0.03
CA LEU A 125 7.64 -23.66 -1.03
C LEU A 125 7.59 -25.16 -1.37
N PRO A 126 7.49 -25.54 -2.66
CA PRO A 126 7.58 -26.94 -3.09
C PRO A 126 8.96 -27.56 -2.77
N ALA A 127 8.98 -28.86 -2.46
CA ALA A 127 10.22 -29.61 -2.21
C ALA A 127 11.18 -29.54 -3.40
N ASP A 128 10.66 -29.75 -4.61
CA ASP A 128 11.45 -29.79 -5.85
C ASP A 128 12.11 -28.43 -6.16
N LEU A 129 11.41 -27.34 -5.88
CA LEU A 129 11.95 -25.98 -5.98
C LEU A 129 13.18 -25.82 -5.08
N LEU A 130 13.06 -26.22 -3.81
CA LEU A 130 14.17 -26.12 -2.86
C LEU A 130 15.33 -27.04 -3.24
N ALA A 131 15.04 -28.25 -3.68
CA ALA A 131 16.04 -29.24 -4.08
C ALA A 131 16.86 -28.75 -5.28
N ASP A 132 16.21 -28.29 -6.35
CA ASP A 132 16.89 -27.81 -7.56
C ASP A 132 17.69 -26.53 -7.31
N ALA A 133 17.13 -25.60 -6.54
CA ALA A 133 17.82 -24.37 -6.17
C ALA A 133 19.09 -24.66 -5.35
N ALA A 134 18.98 -25.55 -4.35
CA ALA A 134 20.06 -25.91 -3.46
C ALA A 134 21.16 -26.73 -4.16
N ASP A 135 20.82 -27.73 -4.98
CA ASP A 135 21.82 -28.57 -5.67
C ASP A 135 22.76 -27.73 -6.57
N GLY A 136 22.19 -26.75 -7.27
CA GLY A 136 22.97 -25.84 -8.09
C GLY A 136 23.89 -24.89 -7.31
N ALA A 137 23.56 -24.60 -6.04
CA ALA A 137 24.41 -23.81 -5.14
C ALA A 137 25.52 -24.64 -4.47
N LEU A 138 25.41 -25.97 -4.46
CA LEU A 138 26.42 -26.85 -3.88
C LEU A 138 27.65 -27.01 -4.80
N THR A 139 28.84 -26.94 -4.18
CA THR A 139 30.08 -27.34 -4.86
C THR A 139 30.09 -28.85 -5.16
N LYS A 140 30.81 -29.29 -6.20
CA LYS A 140 30.91 -30.72 -6.59
C LYS A 140 31.24 -31.67 -5.44
N ARG A 141 32.04 -31.24 -4.46
CA ARG A 141 32.44 -32.03 -3.29
C ARG A 141 31.34 -32.21 -2.24
N HIS A 142 30.32 -31.35 -2.24
CA HIS A 142 29.22 -31.38 -1.28
C HIS A 142 27.96 -32.05 -1.84
N ARG A 143 27.95 -32.41 -3.13
CA ARG A 143 26.85 -33.16 -3.74
C ARG A 143 26.92 -34.63 -3.34
N THR A 144 25.80 -35.16 -2.88
CA THR A 144 25.66 -36.57 -2.49
C THR A 144 25.10 -37.40 -3.64
N GLY A 145 25.40 -38.71 -3.65
CA GLY A 145 24.83 -39.67 -4.60
C GLY A 145 23.50 -40.29 -4.13
N ASP A 146 23.02 -39.94 -2.94
CA ASP A 146 21.75 -40.44 -2.40
C ASP A 146 20.57 -39.77 -3.12
N PRO A 147 19.69 -40.49 -3.82
CA PRO A 147 18.54 -39.89 -4.49
C PRO A 147 17.52 -39.27 -3.53
N ALA A 148 17.50 -39.67 -2.25
CA ALA A 148 16.58 -39.13 -1.24
C ALA A 148 17.18 -37.96 -0.45
N TRP A 149 18.31 -37.41 -0.87
CA TRP A 149 19.06 -36.41 -0.11
C TRP A 149 18.23 -35.20 0.31
N ALA A 150 17.38 -34.69 -0.58
CA ALA A 150 16.59 -33.49 -0.35
C ALA A 150 15.52 -33.76 0.71
N ASP A 151 14.80 -34.88 0.58
CA ASP A 151 13.78 -35.29 1.54
C ASP A 151 14.37 -35.52 2.94
N LEU A 152 15.54 -36.13 3.02
CA LEU A 152 16.23 -36.36 4.29
C LEU A 152 16.64 -35.05 4.97
N ALA A 153 17.21 -34.11 4.20
CA ALA A 153 17.65 -32.83 4.74
C ALA A 153 16.48 -31.90 5.10
N LEU A 154 15.45 -31.82 4.25
CA LEU A 154 14.22 -31.08 4.53
C LEU A 154 13.46 -31.66 5.73
N GLY A 155 13.42 -33.00 5.84
CA GLY A 155 12.90 -33.70 7.01
C GLY A 155 13.68 -33.34 8.28
N ALA A 156 15.01 -33.31 8.22
CA ALA A 156 15.83 -32.91 9.37
C ALA A 156 15.61 -31.45 9.77
N LEU A 157 15.53 -30.53 8.80
CA LEU A 157 15.27 -29.10 9.04
C LEU A 157 13.88 -28.82 9.60
N SER A 158 12.90 -29.68 9.29
CA SER A 158 11.50 -29.52 9.71
C SER A 158 11.15 -30.25 11.00
N THR A 159 11.87 -31.33 11.33
CA THR A 159 11.64 -32.12 12.55
C THR A 159 12.61 -31.78 13.68
N GLY A 160 13.68 -31.03 13.39
CA GLY A 160 14.72 -30.70 14.36
C GLY A 160 15.77 -31.78 14.54
N LYS A 161 15.69 -32.93 13.84
CA LYS A 161 16.51 -34.12 14.10
C LYS A 161 17.03 -34.79 12.84
N ARG A 162 18.33 -35.10 12.81
CA ARG A 162 19.00 -35.87 11.76
C ARG A 162 18.93 -37.38 12.02
N LEU A 163 19.19 -38.18 10.99
CA LEU A 163 19.19 -39.66 11.09
C LEU A 163 20.24 -40.20 12.06
N ASP A 164 21.38 -39.52 12.21
CA ASP A 164 22.45 -39.88 13.16
C ASP A 164 22.12 -39.52 14.62
N GLY A 165 20.95 -38.91 14.87
CA GLY A 165 20.50 -38.48 16.19
C GLY A 165 20.95 -37.07 16.58
N SER A 166 21.83 -36.43 15.81
CA SER A 166 22.15 -35.01 15.99
C SER A 166 20.96 -34.11 15.63
N ARG A 167 21.00 -32.84 16.03
CA ARG A 167 19.86 -31.93 15.93
C ARG A 167 20.15 -30.69 15.09
N THR A 168 19.09 -30.19 14.46
CA THR A 168 19.06 -28.97 13.65
C THR A 168 18.29 -27.85 14.37
N ASP A 169 17.42 -28.20 15.31
CA ASP A 169 16.61 -27.23 16.06
C ASP A 169 17.39 -26.52 17.17
N ILE A 170 16.93 -25.32 17.50
CA ILE A 170 17.44 -24.55 18.62
C ILE A 170 16.59 -24.85 19.85
N ARG A 171 17.27 -25.17 20.96
CA ARG A 171 16.65 -25.51 22.26
C ARG A 171 15.60 -26.63 22.19
N HIS A 172 15.75 -27.54 21.22
CA HIS A 172 14.85 -28.67 20.99
C HIS A 172 13.40 -28.31 20.65
N THR A 173 13.15 -27.07 20.24
CA THR A 173 11.79 -26.55 20.00
C THR A 173 11.67 -25.76 18.69
N LEU A 174 12.68 -24.97 18.33
CA LEU A 174 12.60 -24.07 17.18
C LEU A 174 13.31 -24.68 15.97
N THR A 175 12.53 -25.11 14.97
CA THR A 175 13.02 -25.64 13.70
C THR A 175 13.30 -24.51 12.70
N ALA A 176 14.17 -24.77 11.74
CA ALA A 176 14.54 -23.78 10.73
C ALA A 176 13.52 -23.72 9.58
N LEU A 177 12.83 -24.85 9.32
CA LEU A 177 11.69 -24.94 8.41
C LEU A 177 10.47 -25.53 9.14
N THR A 178 9.30 -25.25 8.60
CA THR A 178 8.02 -25.87 8.95
C THR A 178 7.49 -26.60 7.73
N ALA A 179 7.17 -27.89 7.89
CA ALA A 179 6.55 -28.69 6.83
C ALA A 179 5.02 -28.61 6.92
N LEU A 180 4.39 -27.99 5.93
CA LEU A 180 2.94 -27.84 5.80
C LEU A 180 2.34 -28.87 4.85
N ARG A 181 1.17 -29.40 5.21
CA ARG A 181 0.44 -30.38 4.39
C ARG A 181 -1.02 -30.00 4.33
N THR A 182 -1.61 -30.04 3.14
CA THR A 182 -3.05 -29.80 2.96
C THR A 182 -3.88 -30.93 3.55
N ARG A 183 -3.40 -32.18 3.46
CA ARG A 183 -3.99 -33.37 4.09
C ARG A 183 -2.91 -34.34 4.56
N SER A 184 -3.22 -35.16 5.55
CA SER A 184 -2.32 -36.24 5.98
C SER A 184 -1.93 -37.13 4.80
N GLY A 185 -0.63 -37.36 4.59
CA GLY A 185 -0.09 -38.20 3.52
C GLY A 185 0.20 -37.49 2.18
N THR A 186 -0.20 -36.23 1.96
CA THR A 186 0.19 -35.48 0.75
C THR A 186 1.62 -34.94 0.90
N PRO A 187 2.39 -34.74 -0.20
CA PRO A 187 3.70 -34.12 -0.14
C PRO A 187 3.70 -32.79 0.65
N PRO A 188 4.77 -32.52 1.44
CA PRO A 188 4.85 -31.30 2.21
C PRO A 188 5.27 -30.12 1.33
N HIS A 189 4.83 -28.93 1.74
CA HIS A 189 5.43 -27.66 1.34
C HIS A 189 6.17 -27.09 2.55
N TYR A 190 7.10 -26.17 2.32
CA TYR A 190 8.00 -25.70 3.37
C TYR A 190 7.93 -24.20 3.54
N GLU A 191 7.91 -23.78 4.80
CA GLU A 191 8.06 -22.36 5.17
C GLU A 191 9.28 -22.20 6.08
N PRO A 192 10.16 -21.23 5.82
CA PRO A 192 11.21 -20.89 6.77
C PRO A 192 10.61 -20.29 8.04
N ALA A 193 11.31 -20.46 9.17
CA ALA A 193 10.91 -19.81 10.41
C ALA A 193 10.82 -18.28 10.21
N ASP A 194 9.71 -17.68 10.63
CA ASP A 194 9.42 -16.26 10.37
C ASP A 194 10.52 -15.31 10.85
N TYR A 195 11.12 -15.61 12.01
CA TYR A 195 12.25 -14.84 12.53
C TYR A 195 13.47 -14.90 11.60
N LEU A 196 13.76 -16.07 11.02
CA LEU A 196 14.83 -16.18 10.03
C LEU A 196 14.48 -15.40 8.75
N ASP A 197 13.28 -15.55 8.22
CA ASP A 197 12.85 -14.83 7.00
C ASP A 197 12.92 -13.32 7.19
N GLN A 198 12.31 -12.79 8.26
CA GLN A 198 12.28 -11.37 8.57
C GLN A 198 13.68 -10.78 8.69
N HIS A 199 14.56 -11.39 9.48
CA HIS A 199 15.88 -10.82 9.76
C HIS A 199 16.91 -11.08 8.66
N THR A 200 16.77 -12.14 7.87
CA THR A 200 17.69 -12.39 6.75
C THR A 200 17.36 -11.57 5.50
N ARG A 201 16.10 -11.13 5.31
CA ARG A 201 15.72 -10.23 4.20
C ARG A 201 16.59 -8.98 4.12
N HIS A 202 16.91 -8.37 5.26
CA HIS A 202 17.79 -7.19 5.30
C HIS A 202 19.26 -7.56 5.07
N HIS A 203 19.78 -8.60 5.73
CA HIS A 203 21.16 -9.06 5.52
C HIS A 203 21.44 -9.54 4.08
N ARG A 204 20.39 -9.89 3.34
CA ARG A 204 20.46 -10.38 1.97
C ARG A 204 19.77 -9.44 0.98
N GLU A 205 19.49 -8.20 1.37
CA GLU A 205 18.70 -7.27 0.56
C GLU A 205 19.38 -7.05 -0.81
N ASP A 206 20.69 -6.87 -0.81
CA ASP A 206 21.55 -6.60 -1.96
C ASP A 206 22.06 -7.86 -2.68
N GLN A 207 21.46 -9.02 -2.42
CA GLN A 207 21.85 -10.27 -3.09
C GLN A 207 20.97 -10.52 -4.32
N LEU A 208 21.58 -10.72 -5.49
CA LEU A 208 20.85 -10.98 -6.74
C LEU A 208 20.04 -12.30 -6.72
N GLY A 209 20.48 -13.28 -5.93
CA GLY A 209 20.03 -14.67 -5.99
C GLY A 209 20.90 -15.50 -6.93
N THR A 210 21.00 -16.81 -6.69
CA THR A 210 21.84 -17.70 -7.52
C THR A 210 21.16 -18.03 -8.85
N HIS A 211 21.96 -18.37 -9.87
CA HIS A 211 21.44 -18.87 -11.15
C HIS A 211 20.48 -20.07 -10.98
N SER A 212 20.84 -21.02 -10.11
CA SER A 212 20.02 -22.21 -9.84
C SER A 212 18.69 -21.87 -9.19
N LEU A 213 18.65 -20.87 -8.30
CA LEU A 213 17.41 -20.39 -7.70
C LEU A 213 16.48 -19.81 -8.76
N TRP A 214 16.96 -18.91 -9.61
CA TRP A 214 16.12 -18.32 -10.67
C TRP A 214 15.57 -19.37 -11.63
N LYS A 215 16.37 -20.40 -11.96
CA LYS A 215 15.89 -21.54 -12.74
C LYS A 215 14.82 -22.34 -12.00
N ALA A 216 15.04 -22.69 -10.74
CA ALA A 216 14.07 -23.43 -9.95
C ALA A 216 12.74 -22.66 -9.77
N LEU A 217 12.80 -21.33 -9.57
CA LEU A 217 11.62 -20.46 -9.54
C LEU A 217 10.85 -20.52 -10.87
N LEU A 218 11.56 -20.47 -12.00
CA LEU A 218 10.94 -20.62 -13.32
C LEU A 218 10.26 -21.97 -13.50
N ASP A 219 10.92 -23.06 -13.08
CA ASP A 219 10.46 -24.42 -13.36
C ASP A 219 9.31 -24.86 -12.44
N HIS A 220 9.30 -24.43 -11.18
CA HIS A 220 8.42 -24.98 -10.14
C HIS A 220 7.34 -24.02 -9.60
N THR A 221 7.40 -22.72 -9.91
CA THR A 221 6.35 -21.78 -9.48
C THR A 221 5.12 -21.90 -10.38
N THR A 222 3.95 -22.07 -9.79
CA THR A 222 2.68 -22.24 -10.52
C THR A 222 1.58 -21.28 -10.09
N ASP A 223 1.65 -20.73 -8.88
CA ASP A 223 0.69 -19.75 -8.39
C ASP A 223 0.78 -18.43 -9.19
N PRO A 224 -0.34 -17.88 -9.71
CA PRO A 224 -0.33 -16.69 -10.55
C PRO A 224 0.26 -15.45 -9.88
N GLU A 225 -0.01 -15.25 -8.58
CA GLU A 225 0.48 -14.10 -7.82
C GLU A 225 1.98 -14.24 -7.55
N ASP A 226 2.44 -15.42 -7.13
CA ASP A 226 3.88 -15.67 -6.95
C ASP A 226 4.65 -15.50 -8.27
N LEU A 227 4.11 -16.01 -9.39
CA LEU A 227 4.70 -15.81 -10.72
C LEU A 227 4.85 -14.32 -11.06
N HIS A 228 3.80 -13.51 -10.81
CA HIS A 228 3.84 -12.07 -11.06
C HIS A 228 4.85 -11.35 -10.15
N GLN A 229 4.87 -11.67 -8.85
CA GLN A 229 5.77 -11.05 -7.87
C GLN A 229 7.24 -11.37 -8.17
N ILE A 230 7.55 -12.63 -8.52
CA ILE A 230 8.90 -13.05 -8.89
C ILE A 230 9.30 -12.42 -10.23
N ALA A 231 8.39 -12.32 -11.20
CA ALA A 231 8.65 -11.64 -12.47
C ALA A 231 9.03 -10.17 -12.26
N ASP A 232 8.28 -9.46 -11.42
CA ASP A 232 8.59 -8.07 -11.06
C ASP A 232 9.92 -7.97 -10.30
N ALA A 233 10.19 -8.88 -9.37
CA ALA A 233 11.47 -8.94 -8.67
C ALA A 233 12.66 -9.20 -9.60
N ALA A 234 12.49 -10.05 -10.62
CA ALA A 234 13.47 -10.29 -11.67
C ALA A 234 13.67 -9.03 -12.53
N TRP A 235 12.58 -8.39 -12.96
CA TRP A 235 12.65 -7.19 -13.79
C TRP A 235 13.38 -6.06 -13.09
N ARG A 236 13.07 -5.80 -11.82
CA ARG A 236 13.72 -4.75 -11.03
C ARG A 236 15.21 -5.00 -10.81
N ARG A 237 15.64 -6.26 -10.90
CA ARG A 237 17.05 -6.68 -10.88
C ARG A 237 17.68 -6.75 -12.27
N ALA A 238 17.00 -6.19 -13.28
CA ALA A 238 17.38 -6.24 -14.68
C ALA A 238 17.47 -7.66 -15.29
N LEU A 239 16.89 -8.69 -14.67
CA LEU A 239 16.80 -10.05 -15.22
C LEU A 239 15.62 -10.15 -16.19
N TYR A 240 15.65 -9.33 -17.25
CA TYR A 240 14.50 -9.08 -18.12
C TYR A 240 14.00 -10.34 -18.83
N ARG A 241 14.89 -11.24 -19.24
CA ARG A 241 14.49 -12.49 -19.92
C ARG A 241 13.66 -13.38 -18.99
N GLN A 242 14.13 -13.54 -17.75
CA GLN A 242 13.47 -14.35 -16.73
C GLN A 242 12.13 -13.71 -16.33
N ALA A 243 12.09 -12.39 -16.15
CA ALA A 243 10.88 -11.64 -15.87
C ALA A 243 9.79 -11.86 -16.94
N VAL A 244 10.16 -11.75 -18.22
CA VAL A 244 9.24 -11.96 -19.34
C VAL A 244 8.67 -13.38 -19.35
N ILE A 245 9.50 -14.41 -19.12
CA ILE A 245 9.03 -15.79 -19.07
C ILE A 245 8.06 -16.00 -17.89
N LEU A 246 8.36 -15.45 -16.71
CA LEU A 246 7.49 -15.54 -15.54
C LEU A 246 6.17 -14.81 -15.74
N TRP A 247 6.17 -13.61 -16.34
CA TRP A 247 4.91 -12.93 -16.66
C TRP A 247 4.09 -13.66 -17.71
N ARG A 248 4.70 -14.30 -18.72
CA ARG A 248 3.96 -15.18 -19.64
C ARG A 248 3.23 -16.29 -18.89
N LYS A 249 3.91 -16.95 -17.94
CA LYS A 249 3.29 -17.96 -17.08
C LYS A 249 2.17 -17.37 -16.22
N ALA A 250 2.37 -16.20 -15.63
CA ALA A 250 1.34 -15.52 -14.82
C ALA A 250 0.08 -15.18 -15.64
N ILE A 251 0.25 -14.68 -16.88
CA ILE A 251 -0.87 -14.38 -17.79
C ILE A 251 -1.64 -15.65 -18.13
N LEU A 252 -0.95 -16.75 -18.47
CA LEU A 252 -1.59 -18.04 -18.76
C LEU A 252 -2.30 -18.64 -17.54
N ALA A 253 -1.82 -18.33 -16.33
CA ALA A 253 -2.45 -18.72 -15.08
C ALA A 253 -3.59 -17.77 -14.64
N GLY A 254 -3.90 -16.73 -15.43
CA GLY A 254 -5.02 -15.81 -15.18
C GLY A 254 -4.71 -14.63 -14.27
N HIS A 255 -3.44 -14.21 -14.15
CA HIS A 255 -3.08 -13.07 -13.31
C HIS A 255 -3.57 -11.74 -13.93
N PRO A 256 -4.38 -10.92 -13.22
CA PRO A 256 -5.11 -9.80 -13.80
C PRO A 256 -4.22 -8.63 -14.26
N THR A 257 -3.09 -8.38 -13.60
CA THR A 257 -2.20 -7.23 -13.89
C THR A 257 -0.91 -7.62 -14.60
N ALA A 258 -0.66 -8.92 -14.81
CA ALA A 258 0.53 -9.38 -15.51
C ALA A 258 0.57 -8.96 -17.01
N PRO A 259 -0.56 -8.90 -17.75
CA PRO A 259 -0.61 -8.38 -19.12
C PRO A 259 0.01 -6.97 -19.25
N THR A 260 -0.52 -6.03 -18.48
CA THR A 260 -0.09 -4.62 -18.39
C THR A 260 1.37 -4.51 -17.98
N ALA A 261 1.77 -5.23 -16.93
CA ALA A 261 3.16 -5.22 -16.46
C ALA A 261 4.13 -5.69 -17.57
N LEU A 262 3.82 -6.78 -18.25
CA LEU A 262 4.65 -7.31 -19.34
C LEU A 262 4.74 -6.32 -20.51
N PHE A 263 3.60 -5.78 -20.95
CA PHE A 263 3.52 -4.79 -22.01
C PHE A 263 4.39 -3.56 -21.71
N ASP A 264 4.13 -2.89 -20.59
CA ASP A 264 4.84 -1.67 -20.17
C ASP A 264 6.35 -1.87 -20.18
N ARG A 265 6.80 -3.03 -19.69
CA ARG A 265 8.20 -3.39 -19.55
C ARG A 265 8.86 -3.64 -20.89
N LEU A 266 8.21 -4.39 -21.78
CA LEU A 266 8.74 -4.64 -23.13
C LEU A 266 8.82 -3.34 -23.94
N THR A 267 7.79 -2.51 -23.89
CA THR A 267 7.73 -1.21 -24.57
C THR A 267 8.82 -0.26 -24.05
N THR A 268 8.94 -0.11 -22.73
CA THR A 268 9.95 0.76 -22.11
C THR A 268 11.39 0.32 -22.45
N ALA A 269 11.63 -0.99 -22.52
CA ALA A 269 12.95 -1.53 -22.82
C ALA A 269 13.23 -1.69 -24.32
N GLY A 270 12.26 -1.43 -25.20
CA GLY A 270 12.37 -1.63 -26.64
C GLY A 270 12.61 -3.10 -27.04
N LEU A 271 12.07 -4.05 -26.28
CA LEU A 271 12.32 -5.49 -26.46
C LEU A 271 11.30 -6.19 -27.38
N ASP A 272 10.27 -5.46 -27.83
CA ASP A 272 9.29 -5.94 -28.81
C ASP A 272 9.03 -4.89 -29.92
N PRO A 273 10.00 -4.64 -30.81
CA PRO A 273 9.88 -3.61 -31.85
C PRO A 273 8.81 -3.91 -32.92
N HIS A 274 8.23 -5.11 -32.91
CA HIS A 274 7.24 -5.56 -33.90
C HIS A 274 5.86 -5.86 -33.29
N HIS A 275 5.63 -5.51 -32.02
CA HIS A 275 4.34 -5.71 -31.33
C HIS A 275 3.84 -7.17 -31.32
N HIS A 276 4.75 -8.14 -31.43
CA HIS A 276 4.40 -9.57 -31.42
C HIS A 276 3.95 -10.01 -30.02
N ALA A 277 4.54 -9.42 -28.97
CA ALA A 277 4.12 -9.64 -27.60
C ALA A 277 2.75 -9.01 -27.37
N ASP A 278 2.48 -7.81 -27.89
CA ASP A 278 1.21 -7.10 -27.71
C ASP A 278 0.03 -7.94 -28.21
N HIS A 279 0.13 -8.47 -29.42
CA HIS A 279 -0.87 -9.38 -29.98
C HIS A 279 -1.03 -10.65 -29.13
N TRP A 280 0.08 -11.24 -28.66
CA TRP A 280 0.02 -12.41 -27.78
C TRP A 280 -0.66 -12.09 -26.44
N ILE A 281 -0.35 -10.95 -25.83
CA ILE A 281 -0.95 -10.47 -24.58
C ILE A 281 -2.46 -10.24 -24.79
N ALA A 282 -2.87 -9.56 -25.86
CA ALA A 282 -4.28 -9.32 -26.19
C ALA A 282 -5.08 -10.62 -26.34
N ALA A 283 -4.47 -11.70 -26.84
CA ALA A 283 -5.11 -12.99 -27.00
C ALA A 283 -5.28 -13.79 -25.69
N HIS A 284 -4.40 -13.57 -24.69
CA HIS A 284 -4.35 -14.38 -23.47
C HIS A 284 -4.73 -13.63 -22.18
N ALA A 285 -4.82 -12.30 -22.21
CA ALA A 285 -5.28 -11.52 -21.08
C ALA A 285 -6.71 -11.92 -20.69
N ASP A 286 -7.02 -11.92 -19.39
CA ASP A 286 -8.37 -12.16 -18.89
C ASP A 286 -9.29 -10.98 -19.26
N PRO A 287 -10.35 -11.18 -20.06
CA PRO A 287 -11.23 -10.11 -20.51
C PRO A 287 -12.33 -9.78 -19.50
N THR A 288 -12.47 -10.51 -18.38
CA THR A 288 -13.61 -10.35 -17.47
C THR A 288 -13.55 -9.09 -16.62
N SER A 289 -12.34 -8.61 -16.26
CA SER A 289 -12.13 -7.39 -15.48
C SER A 289 -12.16 -6.16 -16.40
N PRO A 290 -13.25 -5.36 -16.40
CA PRO A 290 -13.38 -4.25 -17.35
C PRO A 290 -12.30 -3.18 -17.11
N TYR A 291 -11.97 -2.93 -15.84
CA TYR A 291 -10.92 -1.97 -15.46
C TYR A 291 -9.53 -2.38 -15.96
N SER A 292 -9.14 -3.64 -15.76
CA SER A 292 -7.84 -4.16 -16.21
C SER A 292 -7.72 -4.11 -17.73
N VAL A 293 -8.80 -4.47 -18.43
CA VAL A 293 -8.85 -4.42 -19.90
C VAL A 293 -8.78 -2.99 -20.42
N ALA A 294 -9.46 -2.03 -19.78
CA ALA A 294 -9.39 -0.62 -20.15
C ALA A 294 -7.95 -0.07 -20.06
N GLN A 295 -7.22 -0.40 -18.98
CA GLN A 295 -5.82 -0.01 -18.83
C GLN A 295 -4.94 -0.56 -19.96
N LEU A 296 -5.09 -1.85 -20.28
CA LEU A 296 -4.33 -2.50 -21.33
C LEU A 296 -4.67 -1.96 -22.73
N LEU A 297 -5.94 -1.64 -23.01
CA LEU A 297 -6.36 -1.00 -24.26
C LEU A 297 -5.74 0.40 -24.43
N ARG A 298 -5.71 1.20 -23.37
CA ARG A 298 -5.05 2.52 -23.37
C ARG A 298 -3.59 2.38 -23.76
N GLU A 299 -2.91 1.45 -23.11
CA GLU A 299 -1.50 1.11 -23.30
C GLU A 299 -1.19 0.69 -24.74
N PHE A 300 -1.93 -0.28 -25.28
CA PHE A 300 -1.78 -0.69 -26.68
C PHE A 300 -2.03 0.45 -27.67
N ARG A 301 -3.03 1.30 -27.42
CA ARG A 301 -3.31 2.46 -28.27
C ARG A 301 -2.16 3.47 -28.24
N GLU A 302 -1.63 3.78 -27.06
CA GLU A 302 -0.52 4.72 -26.89
C GLU A 302 0.77 4.23 -27.57
N ALA A 303 0.98 2.90 -27.63
CA ALA A 303 2.08 2.30 -28.39
C ALA A 303 1.79 2.09 -29.88
N GLY A 304 0.57 2.33 -30.36
CA GLY A 304 0.18 2.14 -31.75
C GLY A 304 -0.05 0.67 -32.16
N ALA A 305 -0.25 -0.24 -31.21
CA ALA A 305 -0.48 -1.66 -31.45
C ALA A 305 -1.94 -1.96 -31.89
N SER A 306 -2.31 -1.52 -33.10
CA SER A 306 -3.70 -1.55 -33.59
C SER A 306 -4.32 -2.95 -33.61
N GLU A 307 -3.58 -3.99 -34.02
CA GLU A 307 -4.09 -5.36 -34.06
C GLU A 307 -4.40 -5.90 -32.65
N ALA A 308 -3.58 -5.53 -31.65
CA ALA A 308 -3.79 -5.89 -30.26
C ALA A 308 -5.00 -5.16 -29.66
N VAL A 309 -5.20 -3.88 -30.02
CA VAL A 309 -6.39 -3.10 -29.66
C VAL A 309 -7.66 -3.77 -30.19
N ASP A 310 -7.70 -4.13 -31.48
CA ASP A 310 -8.87 -4.75 -32.10
C ASP A 310 -9.22 -6.11 -31.45
N ALA A 311 -8.21 -6.96 -31.25
CA ALA A 311 -8.38 -8.27 -30.64
C ALA A 311 -8.90 -8.17 -29.19
N LEU A 312 -8.34 -7.26 -28.40
CA LEU A 312 -8.74 -7.07 -27.01
C LEU A 312 -10.12 -6.43 -26.92
N ALA A 313 -10.44 -5.43 -27.75
CA ALA A 313 -11.74 -4.77 -27.79
C ALA A 313 -12.88 -5.75 -28.07
N HIS A 314 -12.69 -6.65 -29.05
CA HIS A 314 -13.68 -7.67 -29.38
C HIS A 314 -13.95 -8.62 -28.22
N ARG A 315 -12.89 -9.11 -27.54
CA ARG A 315 -13.02 -9.99 -26.37
C ARG A 315 -13.67 -9.30 -25.18
N ALA A 316 -13.30 -8.03 -24.95
CA ALA A 316 -13.84 -7.21 -23.87
C ALA A 316 -15.36 -7.03 -24.00
N ALA A 317 -15.83 -6.66 -25.19
CA ALA A 317 -17.27 -6.48 -25.45
C ALA A 317 -18.08 -7.75 -25.15
N ALA A 318 -17.53 -8.93 -25.44
CA ALA A 318 -18.18 -10.22 -25.23
C ALA A 318 -18.16 -10.70 -23.77
N HIS A 319 -17.06 -10.45 -23.04
CA HIS A 319 -16.78 -11.17 -21.79
C HIS A 319 -16.55 -10.29 -20.55
N ALA A 320 -16.40 -8.97 -20.70
CA ALA A 320 -16.27 -8.06 -19.57
C ALA A 320 -17.50 -8.16 -18.64
N ASP A 321 -17.28 -8.12 -17.33
CA ASP A 321 -18.34 -8.09 -16.32
C ASP A 321 -19.14 -6.78 -16.43
N PRO A 322 -20.44 -6.81 -16.78
CA PRO A 322 -21.24 -5.61 -16.93
C PRO A 322 -21.66 -4.98 -15.60
N THR A 323 -21.37 -5.62 -14.46
CA THR A 323 -21.83 -5.21 -13.13
C THR A 323 -20.86 -4.31 -12.37
N ASP A 324 -19.66 -4.07 -12.93
CA ASP A 324 -18.69 -3.11 -12.43
C ASP A 324 -18.80 -1.76 -13.17
N PRO A 325 -19.65 -0.81 -12.70
CA PRO A 325 -19.85 0.46 -13.39
C PRO A 325 -18.58 1.31 -13.51
N VAL A 326 -17.63 1.22 -12.57
CA VAL A 326 -16.38 1.99 -12.65
C VAL A 326 -15.50 1.40 -13.76
N GLY A 327 -15.32 0.08 -13.76
CA GLY A 327 -14.58 -0.60 -14.82
C GLY A 327 -15.21 -0.40 -16.20
N ILE A 328 -16.53 -0.51 -16.32
CA ILE A 328 -17.27 -0.33 -17.58
C ILE A 328 -17.09 1.08 -18.13
N THR A 329 -17.14 2.11 -17.28
CA THR A 329 -16.86 3.48 -17.69
C THR A 329 -15.49 3.62 -18.32
N HIS A 330 -14.45 3.16 -17.62
CA HIS A 330 -13.09 3.21 -18.16
C HIS A 330 -12.97 2.42 -19.47
N LEU A 331 -13.62 1.25 -19.56
CA LEU A 331 -13.57 0.42 -20.75
C LEU A 331 -14.29 1.07 -21.94
N LEU A 332 -15.49 1.62 -21.77
CA LEU A 332 -16.22 2.35 -22.82
C LEU A 332 -15.44 3.57 -23.30
N GLU A 333 -14.81 4.32 -22.39
CA GLU A 333 -13.99 5.47 -22.74
C GLU A 333 -12.82 5.06 -23.64
N GLU A 334 -12.08 4.01 -23.26
CA GLU A 334 -10.90 3.55 -23.98
C GLU A 334 -11.26 2.87 -25.31
N LEU A 335 -12.38 2.13 -25.38
CA LEU A 335 -12.93 1.58 -26.63
C LEU A 335 -13.32 2.69 -27.62
N ARG A 336 -13.96 3.77 -27.13
CA ARG A 336 -14.31 4.93 -27.96
C ARG A 336 -13.07 5.64 -28.48
N LYS A 337 -12.06 5.86 -27.63
CA LYS A 337 -10.76 6.44 -28.04
C LYS A 337 -10.04 5.55 -29.06
N ALA A 338 -10.24 4.24 -29.01
CA ALA A 338 -9.74 3.29 -29.99
C ALA A 338 -10.57 3.24 -31.30
N GLY A 339 -11.76 3.85 -31.35
CA GLY A 339 -12.65 3.79 -32.50
C GLY A 339 -13.42 2.46 -32.64
N ALA A 340 -13.46 1.65 -31.58
CA ALA A 340 -14.10 0.33 -31.57
C ALA A 340 -15.63 0.42 -31.38
N GLY A 341 -16.34 1.04 -32.34
CA GLY A 341 -17.78 1.35 -32.23
C GLY A 341 -18.67 0.14 -31.91
N GLU A 342 -18.51 -0.99 -32.61
CA GLU A 342 -19.29 -2.20 -32.34
C GLU A 342 -19.08 -2.75 -30.92
N ALA A 343 -17.85 -2.63 -30.40
CA ALA A 343 -17.51 -3.04 -29.05
C ALA A 343 -18.12 -2.09 -28.00
N VAL A 344 -18.15 -0.78 -28.28
CA VAL A 344 -18.82 0.23 -27.44
C VAL A 344 -20.31 -0.10 -27.36
N ASP A 345 -20.98 -0.32 -28.49
CA ASP A 345 -22.43 -0.58 -28.53
C ASP A 345 -22.79 -1.87 -27.78
N ALA A 346 -22.05 -2.95 -28.02
CA ALA A 346 -22.28 -4.24 -27.36
C ALA A 346 -22.08 -4.16 -25.85
N LEU A 347 -21.03 -3.49 -25.38
CA LEU A 347 -20.75 -3.33 -23.96
C LEU A 347 -21.76 -2.41 -23.28
N ALA A 348 -22.09 -1.27 -23.91
CA ALA A 348 -23.06 -0.30 -23.43
C ALA A 348 -24.43 -0.93 -23.21
N HIS A 349 -24.88 -1.74 -24.16
CA HIS A 349 -26.16 -2.46 -24.06
C HIS A 349 -26.16 -3.44 -22.88
N ARG A 350 -25.10 -4.24 -22.72
CA ARG A 350 -24.96 -5.18 -21.60
C ARG A 350 -24.93 -4.46 -20.25
N ALA A 351 -24.19 -3.35 -20.14
CA ALA A 351 -24.12 -2.55 -18.93
C ALA A 351 -25.49 -1.98 -18.54
N ALA A 352 -26.23 -1.39 -19.48
CA ALA A 352 -27.58 -0.87 -19.22
C ALA A 352 -28.57 -1.97 -18.78
N ALA A 353 -28.49 -3.15 -19.40
CA ALA A 353 -29.35 -4.28 -19.09
C ALA A 353 -29.10 -4.86 -17.68
N HIS A 354 -27.86 -4.80 -17.19
CA HIS A 354 -27.45 -5.41 -15.92
C HIS A 354 -27.15 -4.41 -14.79
N ALA A 355 -27.29 -3.10 -15.03
CA ALA A 355 -27.05 -2.07 -14.03
C ALA A 355 -27.91 -2.29 -12.77
N ASP A 356 -27.28 -2.13 -11.61
CA ASP A 356 -27.98 -2.06 -10.34
C ASP A 356 -28.53 -0.64 -10.12
N LEU A 357 -29.86 -0.54 -10.06
CA LEU A 357 -30.57 0.74 -9.99
C LEU A 357 -30.74 1.26 -8.56
N THR A 358 -30.40 0.46 -7.53
CA THR A 358 -30.56 0.89 -6.14
C THR A 358 -29.51 1.90 -5.71
N HIS A 359 -28.42 2.03 -6.47
CA HIS A 359 -27.29 2.91 -6.15
C HIS A 359 -27.26 4.11 -7.11
N PRO A 360 -27.81 5.28 -6.74
CA PRO A 360 -28.00 6.40 -7.68
C PRO A 360 -26.70 6.90 -8.31
N HIS A 361 -25.60 6.95 -7.55
CA HIS A 361 -24.29 7.37 -8.06
C HIS A 361 -23.77 6.44 -9.17
N LYS A 362 -24.02 5.12 -9.08
CA LYS A 362 -23.62 4.15 -10.12
C LYS A 362 -24.42 4.36 -11.40
N VAL A 363 -25.72 4.62 -11.26
CA VAL A 363 -26.61 4.91 -12.39
C VAL A 363 -26.22 6.23 -13.05
N ALA A 364 -25.94 7.27 -12.26
CA ALA A 364 -25.48 8.57 -12.75
C ALA A 364 -24.21 8.41 -13.60
N HIS A 365 -23.20 7.73 -13.04
CA HIS A 365 -21.93 7.48 -13.73
C HIS A 365 -22.12 6.69 -15.03
N LEU A 366 -23.00 5.68 -15.03
CA LEU A 366 -23.32 4.93 -16.25
C LEU A 366 -24.02 5.81 -17.29
N LEU A 367 -25.00 6.62 -16.90
CA LEU A 367 -25.69 7.56 -17.81
C LEU A 367 -24.72 8.58 -18.44
N GLU A 368 -23.81 9.12 -17.63
CA GLU A 368 -22.79 10.06 -18.10
C GLU A 368 -21.96 9.43 -19.24
N GLU A 369 -21.51 8.19 -19.05
CA GLU A 369 -20.67 7.50 -20.01
C GLU A 369 -21.41 7.02 -21.25
N LEU A 370 -22.62 6.49 -21.09
CA LEU A 370 -23.47 6.15 -22.23
C LEU A 370 -23.72 7.40 -23.10
N ARG A 371 -23.93 8.56 -22.47
CA ARG A 371 -24.08 9.85 -23.17
C ARG A 371 -22.79 10.29 -23.88
N LYS A 372 -21.63 10.16 -23.24
CA LYS A 372 -20.32 10.44 -23.86
C LYS A 372 -20.01 9.50 -25.03
N ALA A 373 -20.52 8.27 -24.97
CA ALA A 373 -20.40 7.26 -26.02
C ALA A 373 -21.40 7.44 -27.17
N GLY A 374 -22.46 8.25 -26.99
CA GLY A 374 -23.56 8.35 -27.96
C GLY A 374 -24.45 7.11 -28.00
N ALA A 375 -24.45 6.32 -26.93
CA ALA A 375 -25.19 5.06 -26.84
C ALA A 375 -26.66 5.30 -26.43
N ASP A 376 -27.41 6.04 -27.27
CA ASP A 376 -28.79 6.47 -27.00
C ASP A 376 -29.74 5.28 -26.73
N GLU A 377 -29.53 4.15 -27.42
CA GLU A 377 -30.30 2.92 -27.19
C GLU A 377 -30.07 2.34 -25.79
N ALA A 378 -28.82 2.36 -25.31
CA ALA A 378 -28.48 1.89 -23.97
C ALA A 378 -29.03 2.84 -22.89
N ILE A 379 -29.03 4.16 -23.14
CA ILE A 379 -29.68 5.14 -22.26
C ILE A 379 -31.18 4.84 -22.17
N ALA A 380 -31.85 4.59 -23.29
CA ALA A 380 -33.27 4.23 -23.31
C ALA A 380 -33.53 2.94 -22.50
N VAL A 381 -32.72 1.89 -22.71
CA VAL A 381 -32.81 0.64 -21.94
C VAL A 381 -32.65 0.88 -20.44
N LEU A 382 -31.73 1.74 -20.01
CA LEU A 382 -31.52 2.04 -18.60
C LEU A 382 -32.69 2.84 -18.00
N LEU A 383 -33.19 3.84 -18.71
CA LEU A 383 -34.30 4.69 -18.25
C LEU A 383 -35.64 3.95 -18.22
N ASP A 384 -35.87 3.01 -19.15
CA ASP A 384 -37.07 2.16 -19.19
C ASP A 384 -37.19 1.23 -17.97
N ARG A 385 -36.07 1.00 -17.25
CA ARG A 385 -36.06 0.24 -16.00
C ARG A 385 -36.40 1.09 -14.77
N ASP A 386 -36.80 2.35 -14.97
CA ASP A 386 -37.23 3.29 -13.93
C ASP A 386 -36.21 3.47 -12.78
N PRO A 387 -35.02 4.02 -13.07
CA PRO A 387 -34.00 4.24 -12.05
C PRO A 387 -34.48 5.20 -10.97
N ALA A 388 -35.43 6.11 -11.28
CA ALA A 388 -36.05 6.94 -10.27
C ALA A 388 -36.71 6.04 -9.22
N ALA A 389 -37.66 5.16 -9.58
CA ALA A 389 -38.38 4.33 -8.61
C ALA A 389 -37.51 3.43 -7.72
N HIS A 390 -36.34 3.00 -8.21
CA HIS A 390 -35.47 2.06 -7.51
C HIS A 390 -34.33 2.71 -6.71
N ALA A 391 -34.00 3.98 -6.98
CA ALA A 391 -32.95 4.72 -6.30
C ALA A 391 -33.10 4.72 -4.76
N ASP A 392 -32.06 4.29 -4.05
CA ASP A 392 -31.93 4.54 -2.61
C ASP A 392 -31.74 6.05 -2.36
N LEU A 393 -32.57 6.60 -1.47
CA LEU A 393 -32.62 8.03 -1.17
C LEU A 393 -31.88 8.41 0.12
N ALA A 394 -31.33 7.43 0.85
CA ALA A 394 -30.65 7.66 2.12
C ALA A 394 -29.42 8.57 2.01
N HIS A 395 -28.87 8.76 0.80
CA HIS A 395 -27.64 9.53 0.57
C HIS A 395 -27.89 10.65 -0.44
N PRO A 396 -28.24 11.87 0.02
CA PRO A 396 -28.65 12.97 -0.86
C PRO A 396 -27.60 13.36 -1.92
N TRP A 397 -26.31 13.21 -1.62
CA TRP A 397 -25.23 13.43 -2.59
C TRP A 397 -25.35 12.52 -3.82
N ASN A 398 -25.60 11.22 -3.61
CA ASN A 398 -25.72 10.26 -4.69
C ASN A 398 -26.94 10.56 -5.57
N VAL A 399 -28.04 11.02 -4.94
CA VAL A 399 -29.26 11.42 -5.65
C VAL A 399 -29.02 12.68 -6.48
N ALA A 400 -28.30 13.67 -5.94
CA ALA A 400 -27.93 14.88 -6.67
C ALA A 400 -27.15 14.56 -7.96
N GLN A 401 -26.16 13.66 -7.89
CA GLN A 401 -25.42 13.22 -9.10
C GLN A 401 -26.34 12.59 -10.15
N LEU A 402 -27.32 11.78 -9.74
CA LEU A 402 -28.27 11.18 -10.67
C LEU A 402 -29.20 12.23 -11.29
N LEU A 403 -29.66 13.21 -10.51
CA LEU A 403 -30.46 14.32 -11.05
C LEU A 403 -29.69 15.14 -12.09
N GLU A 404 -28.41 15.40 -11.85
CA GLU A 404 -27.54 16.11 -12.78
C GLU A 404 -27.45 15.38 -14.14
N GLU A 405 -27.24 14.05 -14.13
CA GLU A 405 -27.13 13.26 -15.35
C GLU A 405 -28.49 13.01 -16.04
N LEU A 406 -29.58 12.87 -15.28
CA LEU A 406 -30.93 12.83 -15.85
C LEU A 406 -31.28 14.14 -16.56
N ARG A 407 -30.87 15.29 -16.00
CA ARG A 407 -31.02 16.60 -16.65
C ARG A 407 -30.24 16.67 -17.96
N LYS A 408 -28.97 16.23 -17.95
CA LYS A 408 -28.10 16.22 -19.16
C LYS A 408 -28.61 15.28 -20.25
N THR A 409 -29.29 14.20 -19.89
CA THR A 409 -29.91 13.25 -20.85
C THR A 409 -31.31 13.67 -21.30
N GLY A 410 -31.87 14.75 -20.75
CA GLY A 410 -33.22 15.21 -21.08
C GLY A 410 -34.34 14.35 -20.49
N ALA A 411 -34.03 13.49 -19.51
CA ALA A 411 -34.97 12.59 -18.85
C ALA A 411 -35.84 13.32 -17.81
N GLY A 412 -36.53 14.39 -18.22
CA GLY A 412 -37.23 15.32 -17.33
C GLY A 412 -38.26 14.65 -16.42
N LYS A 413 -39.05 13.70 -16.92
CA LYS A 413 -40.04 12.96 -16.10
C LYS A 413 -39.38 12.16 -14.97
N THR A 414 -38.29 11.47 -15.29
CA THR A 414 -37.53 10.65 -14.33
C THR A 414 -36.82 11.55 -13.32
N MET A 415 -36.27 12.68 -13.78
CA MET A 415 -35.66 13.71 -12.94
C MET A 415 -36.67 14.32 -11.95
N ASP A 416 -37.84 14.76 -12.42
CA ASP A 416 -38.88 15.37 -11.59
C ASP A 416 -39.40 14.38 -10.53
N ALA A 417 -39.62 13.12 -10.93
CA ALA A 417 -40.04 12.05 -10.02
C ALA A 417 -38.99 11.78 -8.94
N LEU A 418 -37.70 11.75 -9.30
CA LEU A 418 -36.60 11.55 -8.36
C LEU A 418 -36.45 12.76 -7.42
N ALA A 419 -36.50 13.99 -7.94
CA ALA A 419 -36.34 15.22 -7.17
C ALA A 419 -37.43 15.35 -6.09
N LEU A 420 -38.68 15.12 -6.46
CA LEU A 420 -39.79 15.15 -5.53
C LEU A 420 -39.69 14.04 -4.47
N ARG A 421 -39.28 12.82 -4.87
CA ARG A 421 -39.12 11.73 -3.91
C ARG A 421 -37.96 11.99 -2.95
N ALA A 422 -36.84 12.55 -3.42
CA ALA A 422 -35.69 12.88 -2.57
C ALA A 422 -36.05 13.95 -1.53
N ALA A 423 -36.73 15.02 -1.94
CA ALA A 423 -37.18 16.07 -1.03
C ALA A 423 -38.19 15.53 0.01
N ALA A 424 -39.10 14.65 -0.41
CA ALA A 424 -40.09 14.04 0.50
C ALA A 424 -39.46 13.06 1.51
N HIS A 425 -38.41 12.35 1.10
CA HIS A 425 -37.71 11.37 1.95
C HIS A 425 -36.76 12.03 2.96
N ALA A 426 -36.28 13.24 2.70
CA ALA A 426 -35.30 13.93 3.56
C ALA A 426 -35.79 14.04 5.02
N ASP A 427 -35.38 13.06 5.83
CA ASP A 427 -35.61 12.99 7.27
C ASP A 427 -34.51 13.80 7.98
N PRO A 428 -34.76 14.35 9.19
CA PRO A 428 -33.73 14.95 10.03
C PRO A 428 -32.39 14.19 10.10
N THR A 429 -32.40 12.87 10.01
CA THR A 429 -31.20 12.01 9.95
C THR A 429 -30.41 12.15 8.64
N ASP A 430 -31.08 12.22 7.50
CA ASP A 430 -30.46 12.43 6.17
C ASP A 430 -29.94 13.87 6.03
N LEU A 431 -30.60 14.83 6.69
CA LEU A 431 -30.23 16.25 6.71
C LEU A 431 -29.03 16.57 7.59
N THR A 432 -28.52 15.58 8.32
CA THR A 432 -27.29 15.74 9.10
C THR A 432 -26.05 15.83 8.22
N ASP A 433 -26.09 15.33 6.99
CA ASP A 433 -24.97 15.44 6.05
C ASP A 433 -25.05 16.76 5.25
N PRO A 434 -24.26 17.79 5.61
CA PRO A 434 -24.27 19.06 4.88
C PRO A 434 -23.81 18.91 3.42
N VAL A 435 -23.07 17.84 3.08
CA VAL A 435 -22.50 17.58 1.75
C VAL A 435 -23.61 17.30 0.78
N GLY A 436 -24.40 16.27 1.09
CA GLY A 436 -25.54 15.86 0.30
C GLY A 436 -26.59 16.96 0.17
N VAL A 437 -26.90 17.67 1.26
CA VAL A 437 -27.93 18.71 1.25
C VAL A 437 -27.55 19.90 0.37
N ALA A 438 -26.30 20.38 0.45
CA ALA A 438 -25.85 21.51 -0.35
C ALA A 438 -25.94 21.21 -1.85
N GLN A 439 -25.54 20.00 -2.26
CA GLN A 439 -25.58 19.58 -3.65
C GLN A 439 -26.99 19.33 -4.15
N LEU A 440 -27.84 18.71 -3.32
CA LEU A 440 -29.24 18.51 -3.67
C LEU A 440 -29.97 19.85 -3.88
N LEU A 441 -29.72 20.85 -3.02
CA LEU A 441 -30.22 22.21 -3.20
C LEU A 441 -29.68 22.87 -4.48
N GLY A 442 -28.40 22.66 -4.78
CA GLY A 442 -27.77 23.12 -6.02
C GLY A 442 -28.46 22.56 -7.26
N GLU A 443 -28.66 21.24 -7.31
CA GLU A 443 -29.29 20.53 -8.43
C GLU A 443 -30.77 20.84 -8.56
N PHE A 444 -31.51 20.98 -7.45
CA PHE A 444 -32.92 21.42 -7.50
C PHE A 444 -33.04 22.81 -8.12
N ARG A 445 -32.11 23.72 -7.81
CA ARG A 445 -32.10 25.06 -8.43
C ARG A 445 -31.78 24.99 -9.92
N GLU A 446 -30.78 24.21 -10.31
CA GLU A 446 -30.37 24.09 -11.71
C GLU A 446 -31.42 23.38 -12.59
N SER A 447 -32.18 22.45 -12.00
CA SER A 447 -33.28 21.76 -12.66
C SER A 447 -34.61 22.53 -12.63
N GLY A 448 -34.70 23.63 -11.87
CA GLY A 448 -35.95 24.38 -11.70
C GLY A 448 -36.99 23.66 -10.83
N ALA A 449 -36.57 22.69 -10.01
CA ALA A 449 -37.41 21.94 -9.09
C ALA A 449 -37.78 22.77 -7.85
N GLY A 450 -38.48 23.89 -8.06
CA GLY A 450 -38.85 24.84 -7.00
C GLY A 450 -39.64 24.21 -5.86
N ASP A 451 -40.57 23.31 -6.19
CA ASP A 451 -41.36 22.58 -5.18
C ASP A 451 -40.47 21.70 -4.28
N ALA A 452 -39.43 21.08 -4.85
CA ALA A 452 -38.47 20.27 -4.09
C ALA A 452 -37.58 21.14 -3.18
N ILE A 453 -37.21 22.36 -3.61
CA ILE A 453 -36.50 23.33 -2.76
C ILE A 453 -37.35 23.74 -1.58
N VAL A 454 -38.63 24.08 -1.80
CA VAL A 454 -39.56 24.47 -0.73
C VAL A 454 -39.71 23.32 0.27
N VAL A 455 -39.99 22.11 -0.22
CA VAL A 455 -40.14 20.92 0.63
C VAL A 455 -38.88 20.64 1.45
N LEU A 456 -37.69 20.80 0.86
CA LEU A 456 -36.42 20.57 1.56
C LEU A 456 -36.12 21.66 2.60
N LEU A 457 -36.39 22.94 2.30
CA LEU A 457 -36.20 24.05 3.23
C LEU A 457 -37.19 24.00 4.42
N ASP A 458 -38.42 23.53 4.19
CA ASP A 458 -39.43 23.32 5.24
C ASP A 458 -38.99 22.28 6.29
N ARG A 459 -37.99 21.45 5.97
CA ARG A 459 -37.38 20.48 6.91
C ARG A 459 -36.20 21.05 7.70
N ASP A 460 -35.90 22.33 7.55
CA ASP A 460 -34.85 23.05 8.29
C ASP A 460 -33.45 22.38 8.22
N PRO A 461 -32.87 22.25 7.01
CA PRO A 461 -31.53 21.67 6.85
C PRO A 461 -30.46 22.45 7.64
N ALA A 462 -30.68 23.75 7.87
CA ALA A 462 -29.77 24.59 8.62
C ALA A 462 -29.77 24.31 10.12
N ALA A 463 -30.81 23.69 10.69
CA ALA A 463 -30.82 23.21 12.07
C ALA A 463 -30.23 21.81 12.24
N HIS A 464 -30.37 20.95 11.22
CA HIS A 464 -29.97 19.54 11.30
C HIS A 464 -28.54 19.26 10.82
N ALA A 465 -27.99 20.08 9.92
CA ALA A 465 -26.66 19.89 9.37
C ALA A 465 -25.59 19.74 10.47
N HIS A 466 -24.76 18.69 10.34
CA HIS A 466 -23.51 18.59 11.07
C HIS A 466 -22.56 19.71 10.64
N LEU A 467 -21.75 20.17 11.60
CA LEU A 467 -20.87 21.33 11.39
C LEU A 467 -19.43 20.93 11.06
N THR A 468 -19.26 19.68 10.62
CA THR A 468 -17.99 19.05 10.27
C THR A 468 -18.22 18.13 9.07
N PRO A 469 -17.38 18.16 8.01
CA PRO A 469 -16.23 19.04 7.80
C PRO A 469 -16.65 20.49 7.48
N THR A 470 -15.81 21.47 7.82
CA THR A 470 -16.17 22.91 7.77
C THR A 470 -16.24 23.49 6.36
N SER A 471 -15.58 22.88 5.38
CA SER A 471 -15.63 23.26 3.94
C SER A 471 -17.03 23.05 3.40
N ILE A 472 -17.64 21.97 3.82
CA ILE A 472 -18.96 21.58 3.36
C ILE A 472 -20.03 22.47 3.99
N VAL A 473 -19.86 22.86 5.24
CA VAL A 473 -20.72 23.87 5.86
C VAL A 473 -20.66 25.19 5.09
N ALA A 474 -19.47 25.59 4.61
CA ALA A 474 -19.31 26.76 3.76
C ALA A 474 -20.05 26.61 2.41
N GLN A 475 -19.98 25.41 1.80
CA GLN A 475 -20.73 25.09 0.60
C GLN A 475 -22.25 25.16 0.84
N LEU A 476 -22.76 24.58 1.92
CA LEU A 476 -24.18 24.64 2.28
C LEU A 476 -24.63 26.09 2.50
N LEU A 477 -23.84 26.90 3.21
CA LEU A 477 -24.12 28.32 3.42
C LEU A 477 -24.21 29.09 2.09
N ARG A 478 -23.31 28.78 1.14
CA ARG A 478 -23.31 29.35 -0.21
C ARG A 478 -24.57 28.99 -0.99
N GLU A 479 -25.00 27.74 -0.94
CA GLU A 479 -26.16 27.25 -1.68
C GLU A 479 -27.48 27.75 -1.07
N LEU A 480 -27.60 27.80 0.26
CA LEU A 480 -28.74 28.43 0.96
C LEU A 480 -28.87 29.92 0.60
N ARG A 481 -27.75 30.65 0.53
CA ARG A 481 -27.73 32.05 0.10
C ARG A 481 -28.21 32.22 -1.34
N LYS A 482 -27.77 31.35 -2.26
CA LYS A 482 -28.23 31.36 -3.66
C LYS A 482 -29.71 30.98 -3.79
N ALA A 483 -30.22 30.14 -2.90
CA ALA A 483 -31.64 29.80 -2.81
C ALA A 483 -32.50 30.92 -2.16
N GLY A 484 -31.88 31.99 -1.65
CA GLY A 484 -32.58 33.09 -1.00
C GLY A 484 -33.08 32.77 0.42
N ALA A 485 -32.59 31.70 1.03
CA ALA A 485 -33.00 31.25 2.36
C ALA A 485 -32.28 32.02 3.48
N SER A 486 -32.61 33.31 3.65
CA SER A 486 -31.91 34.21 4.58
C SER A 486 -31.92 33.71 6.04
N GLU A 487 -33.05 33.18 6.50
CA GLU A 487 -33.17 32.65 7.87
C GLU A 487 -32.28 31.41 8.08
N ALA A 488 -32.20 30.53 7.07
CA ALA A 488 -31.34 29.35 7.11
C ALA A 488 -29.85 29.72 7.03
N VAL A 489 -29.50 30.77 6.27
CA VAL A 489 -28.14 31.32 6.20
C VAL A 489 -27.71 31.86 7.56
N ASP A 490 -28.55 32.65 8.22
CA ASP A 490 -28.24 33.23 9.53
C ASP A 490 -28.12 32.15 10.61
N ALA A 491 -29.03 31.17 10.61
CA ALA A 491 -29.01 30.04 11.53
C ALA A 491 -27.74 29.19 11.39
N LEU A 492 -27.37 28.82 10.15
CA LEU A 492 -26.18 28.02 9.89
C LEU A 492 -24.90 28.80 10.19
N ALA A 493 -24.82 30.09 9.83
CA ALA A 493 -23.68 30.95 10.11
C ALA A 493 -23.42 31.08 11.62
N HIS A 494 -24.47 31.29 12.41
CA HIS A 494 -24.35 31.40 13.86
C HIS A 494 -23.92 30.07 14.51
N ARG A 495 -24.55 28.95 14.11
CA ARG A 495 -24.18 27.60 14.59
C ARG A 495 -22.74 27.25 14.24
N ALA A 496 -22.33 27.48 12.99
CA ALA A 496 -20.99 27.17 12.51
C ALA A 496 -19.91 27.95 13.28
N ALA A 497 -20.09 29.26 13.51
CA ALA A 497 -19.13 30.04 14.29
C ALA A 497 -18.98 29.58 15.74
N ALA A 498 -20.06 29.10 16.36
CA ALA A 498 -20.06 28.64 17.74
C ALA A 498 -19.49 27.21 17.92
N GLN A 499 -19.73 26.31 16.97
CA GLN A 499 -19.59 24.87 17.18
C GLN A 499 -18.70 24.15 16.17
N ALA A 500 -18.38 24.75 15.02
CA ALA A 500 -17.49 24.14 14.03
C ALA A 500 -16.10 23.89 14.63
N ASP A 501 -15.50 22.75 14.29
CA ASP A 501 -14.13 22.44 14.73
C ASP A 501 -13.12 23.30 13.95
N PRO A 502 -12.35 24.17 14.64
CA PRO A 502 -11.32 25.01 14.03
C PRO A 502 -10.11 24.24 13.49
N ILE A 503 -9.98 22.94 13.79
CA ILE A 503 -8.77 22.15 13.52
C ILE A 503 -8.62 21.79 12.03
N ASP A 504 -9.68 21.92 11.22
CA ASP A 504 -9.68 21.56 9.80
C ASP A 504 -9.19 22.72 8.90
N PRO A 505 -8.22 22.52 7.97
CA PRO A 505 -7.88 23.48 6.89
C PRO A 505 -9.08 24.10 6.18
N ALA A 506 -10.20 23.39 6.16
CA ALA A 506 -11.44 23.83 5.58
C ALA A 506 -12.12 25.03 6.30
N GLY A 507 -11.67 25.39 7.51
CA GLY A 507 -12.14 26.58 8.23
C GLY A 507 -11.85 27.90 7.49
N VAL A 508 -10.87 27.90 6.57
CA VAL A 508 -10.57 29.01 5.67
C VAL A 508 -11.73 29.32 4.71
N GLU A 509 -12.31 28.29 4.08
CA GLU A 509 -13.41 28.48 3.13
C GLU A 509 -14.67 28.95 3.85
N LEU A 510 -14.91 28.42 5.06
CA LEU A 510 -15.99 28.87 5.93
C LEU A 510 -15.84 30.34 6.34
N LEU A 511 -14.63 30.80 6.71
CA LEU A 511 -14.35 32.22 6.96
C LEU A 511 -14.64 33.11 5.74
N GLU A 512 -14.31 32.65 4.53
CA GLU A 512 -14.59 33.39 3.31
C GLU A 512 -16.10 33.50 3.02
N GLU A 513 -16.85 32.40 3.15
CA GLU A 513 -18.30 32.39 2.90
C GLU A 513 -19.08 33.13 3.99
N LEU A 514 -18.68 33.06 5.25
CA LEU A 514 -19.26 33.88 6.34
C LEU A 514 -19.06 35.38 6.05
N ARG A 515 -17.90 35.78 5.53
CA ARG A 515 -17.64 37.16 5.10
C ARG A 515 -18.53 37.58 3.92
N LYS A 516 -18.72 36.69 2.93
CA LYS A 516 -19.64 36.93 1.79
C LYS A 516 -21.11 36.99 2.21
N ALA A 517 -21.48 36.29 3.27
CA ALA A 517 -22.80 36.34 3.89
C ALA A 517 -23.00 37.60 4.77
N GLY A 518 -21.94 38.35 5.08
CA GLY A 518 -22.00 39.54 5.93
C GLY A 518 -22.02 39.24 7.44
N ALA A 519 -21.70 38.00 7.84
CA ALA A 519 -21.74 37.55 9.23
C ALA A 519 -20.45 37.95 9.99
N SER A 520 -20.26 39.25 10.26
CA SER A 520 -19.01 39.79 10.84
C SER A 520 -18.66 39.17 12.21
N GLU A 521 -19.64 38.98 13.09
CA GLU A 521 -19.42 38.37 14.41
C GLU A 521 -19.00 36.89 14.31
N ALA A 522 -19.54 36.18 13.32
CA ALA A 522 -19.19 34.79 13.03
C ALA A 522 -17.76 34.67 12.47
N VAL A 523 -17.34 35.62 11.64
CA VAL A 523 -15.97 35.71 11.10
C VAL A 523 -14.95 35.93 12.21
N ASP A 524 -15.20 36.87 13.13
CA ASP A 524 -14.26 37.18 14.22
C ASP A 524 -14.10 36.01 15.21
N ALA A 525 -15.20 35.35 15.55
CA ALA A 525 -15.22 34.21 16.47
C ALA A 525 -14.49 32.99 15.90
N LEU A 526 -14.70 32.67 14.61
CA LEU A 526 -14.04 31.53 13.96
C LEU A 526 -12.55 31.81 13.72
N ALA A 527 -12.17 33.05 13.36
CA ALA A 527 -10.78 33.45 13.11
C ALA A 527 -9.89 33.25 14.35
N HIS A 528 -10.36 33.66 15.52
CA HIS A 528 -9.65 33.47 16.80
C HIS A 528 -9.50 31.99 17.17
N ARG A 529 -10.58 31.21 17.03
CA ARG A 529 -10.58 29.77 17.35
C ARG A 529 -9.65 28.98 16.41
N ALA A 530 -9.69 29.28 15.11
CA ALA A 530 -8.81 28.67 14.10
C ALA A 530 -7.33 28.91 14.42
N ALA A 531 -6.93 30.14 14.73
CA ALA A 531 -5.55 30.45 15.10
C ALA A 531 -5.09 29.83 16.42
N ALA A 532 -5.99 29.64 17.39
CA ALA A 532 -5.66 29.04 18.69
C ALA A 532 -5.50 27.51 18.64
N HIS A 533 -6.23 26.83 17.74
CA HIS A 533 -6.32 25.37 17.71
C HIS A 533 -5.76 24.72 16.43
N ALA A 534 -5.24 25.50 15.48
CA ALA A 534 -4.63 24.97 14.25
C ALA A 534 -3.66 23.81 14.52
N ASP A 535 -3.80 22.74 13.72
CA ASP A 535 -2.89 21.60 13.68
C ASP A 535 -1.56 22.00 13.02
N LEU A 536 -0.52 22.11 13.85
CA LEU A 536 0.82 22.56 13.45
C LEU A 536 1.63 21.47 12.75
N THR A 537 1.13 20.23 12.70
CA THR A 537 1.78 19.12 11.99
C THR A 537 1.54 19.18 10.48
N ARG A 538 0.57 19.99 10.02
CA ARG A 538 0.18 20.17 8.61
C ARG A 538 0.46 21.58 8.10
N PRO A 539 1.65 21.83 7.54
CA PRO A 539 2.18 23.19 7.39
C PRO A 539 1.60 23.99 6.22
N TYR A 540 1.18 23.32 5.14
CA TYR A 540 0.47 23.95 4.04
C TYR A 540 -0.82 24.62 4.53
N ASN A 541 -1.50 23.96 5.47
CA ASN A 541 -2.75 24.46 6.06
C ASN A 541 -2.50 25.70 6.93
N VAL A 542 -1.40 25.70 7.70
CA VAL A 542 -0.97 26.86 8.50
C VAL A 542 -0.70 28.08 7.61
N VAL A 543 -0.04 27.89 6.47
CA VAL A 543 0.23 28.95 5.49
C VAL A 543 -1.05 29.55 4.92
N GLN A 544 -2.01 28.71 4.50
CA GLN A 544 -3.28 29.19 3.94
C GLN A 544 -4.11 29.91 5.00
N LEU A 545 -4.16 29.37 6.22
CA LEU A 545 -4.86 30.00 7.33
C LEU A 545 -4.27 31.38 7.68
N LEU A 546 -2.94 31.52 7.74
CA LEU A 546 -2.28 32.83 7.95
C LEU A 546 -2.66 33.88 6.89
N ARG A 547 -2.78 33.48 5.63
CA ARG A 547 -3.18 34.39 4.53
C ARG A 547 -4.62 34.86 4.65
N GLU A 548 -5.51 33.98 5.10
CA GLU A 548 -6.96 34.22 5.15
C GLU A 548 -7.35 34.97 6.41
N LEU A 549 -6.71 34.68 7.54
CA LEU A 549 -6.78 35.52 8.74
C LEU A 549 -6.33 36.97 8.44
N ARG A 550 -5.27 37.13 7.63
CA ARG A 550 -4.83 38.47 7.19
C ARG A 550 -5.84 39.17 6.29
N LYS A 551 -6.52 38.44 5.39
CA LYS A 551 -7.60 39.00 4.54
C LYS A 551 -8.85 39.34 5.36
N ALA A 552 -9.11 38.61 6.44
CA ALA A 552 -10.18 38.89 7.40
C ALA A 552 -9.82 40.03 8.38
N GLY A 553 -8.58 40.54 8.37
CA GLY A 553 -8.13 41.59 9.29
C GLY A 553 -7.83 41.10 10.71
N ALA A 554 -7.75 39.79 10.93
CA ALA A 554 -7.54 39.18 12.24
C ALA A 554 -6.04 39.16 12.64
N SER A 555 -5.46 40.32 12.92
CA SER A 555 -4.02 40.48 13.18
C SER A 555 -3.51 39.68 14.38
N GLU A 556 -4.24 39.64 15.49
CA GLU A 556 -3.85 38.88 16.69
C GLU A 556 -3.84 37.36 16.44
N ALA A 557 -4.76 36.88 15.61
CA ALA A 557 -4.86 35.49 15.20
C ALA A 557 -3.68 35.12 14.25
N VAL A 558 -3.27 36.03 13.36
CA VAL A 558 -2.08 35.87 12.51
C VAL A 558 -0.81 35.75 13.35
N ASP A 559 -0.63 36.64 14.33
CA ASP A 559 0.56 36.67 15.17
C ASP A 559 0.66 35.42 16.08
N GLY A 560 -0.45 35.02 16.69
CA GLY A 560 -0.51 33.83 17.54
C GLY A 560 -0.22 32.52 16.79
N LEU A 561 -0.76 32.37 15.57
CA LEU A 561 -0.51 31.19 14.73
C LEU A 561 0.93 31.14 14.21
N ALA A 562 1.48 32.29 13.80
CA ALA A 562 2.86 32.41 13.32
C ALA A 562 3.89 32.00 14.40
N HIS A 563 3.68 32.44 15.64
CA HIS A 563 4.53 32.09 16.78
C HIS A 563 4.46 30.60 17.13
N ARG A 564 3.24 30.05 17.20
CA ARG A 564 3.01 28.61 17.45
C ARG A 564 3.63 27.72 16.37
N ALA A 565 3.47 28.09 15.10
CA ALA A 565 3.99 27.31 13.98
C ALA A 565 5.52 27.21 13.99
N ALA A 566 6.23 28.30 14.30
CA ALA A 566 7.69 28.29 14.43
C ALA A 566 8.20 27.45 15.60
N ALA A 567 7.44 27.39 16.71
CA ALA A 567 7.78 26.58 17.88
C ALA A 567 7.65 25.07 17.62
N HIS A 568 6.79 24.64 16.70
CA HIS A 568 6.44 23.21 16.52
C HIS A 568 6.70 22.64 15.12
N ALA A 569 7.30 23.41 14.20
CA ALA A 569 7.55 22.95 12.83
C ALA A 569 8.34 21.64 12.75
N ALA A 570 7.85 20.70 11.95
CA ALA A 570 8.58 19.50 11.57
C ALA A 570 9.70 19.83 10.55
N PRO A 571 10.74 18.98 10.42
CA PRO A 571 11.86 19.21 9.49
C PRO A 571 11.39 19.52 8.07
N GLY A 572 10.35 18.81 7.63
CA GLY A 572 9.90 18.74 6.23
C GLY A 572 9.35 20.00 5.54
N VAL A 573 9.49 21.16 6.17
CA VAL A 573 8.62 22.32 5.88
C VAL A 573 9.22 23.68 6.16
N VAL A 574 10.48 23.67 6.59
CA VAL A 574 11.24 24.84 6.97
C VAL A 574 11.19 25.90 5.84
N ALA A 575 11.34 25.51 4.57
CA ALA A 575 11.39 26.45 3.44
C ALA A 575 10.07 27.20 3.14
N GLN A 576 8.92 26.50 3.16
CA GLN A 576 7.62 27.11 2.83
C GLN A 576 7.09 27.99 3.98
N LEU A 577 7.28 27.56 5.22
CA LEU A 577 6.86 28.30 6.41
C LEU A 577 7.71 29.57 6.61
N LEU A 578 9.03 29.53 6.35
CA LEU A 578 9.90 30.73 6.34
C LEU A 578 9.42 31.79 5.34
N GLY A 579 8.96 31.40 4.15
CA GLY A 579 8.48 32.34 3.11
C GLY A 579 7.21 33.09 3.50
N GLU A 580 6.32 32.46 4.26
CA GLU A 580 5.04 33.04 4.67
C GLU A 580 5.12 33.75 6.02
N LEU A 581 5.92 33.24 6.96
CA LEU A 581 6.30 33.95 8.17
C LEU A 581 7.01 35.28 7.86
N ARG A 582 7.85 35.33 6.81
CA ARG A 582 8.45 36.58 6.30
C ARG A 582 7.42 37.54 5.72
N LYS A 583 6.40 37.05 5.00
CA LYS A 583 5.29 37.87 4.47
C LYS A 583 4.32 38.32 5.57
N ALA A 584 4.28 37.62 6.70
CA ALA A 584 3.55 37.98 7.90
C ALA A 584 4.37 38.84 8.89
N GLY A 585 5.67 39.08 8.62
CA GLY A 585 6.53 39.91 9.48
C GLY A 585 7.05 39.21 10.75
N ALA A 586 6.91 37.90 10.88
CA ALA A 586 7.24 37.11 12.06
C ALA A 586 8.75 36.71 12.11
N SER A 587 9.63 37.68 12.38
CA SER A 587 11.10 37.51 12.30
C SER A 587 11.69 36.53 13.32
N GLU A 588 11.21 36.50 14.57
CA GLU A 588 11.72 35.57 15.60
C GLU A 588 11.38 34.11 15.29
N ALA A 589 10.21 33.91 14.69
CA ALA A 589 9.72 32.62 14.21
C ALA A 589 10.55 32.10 13.03
N VAL A 590 11.08 33.01 12.20
CA VAL A 590 11.99 32.71 11.09
C VAL A 590 13.36 32.24 11.62
N ASP A 591 13.89 32.90 12.65
CA ASP A 591 15.20 32.60 13.22
C ASP A 591 15.21 31.28 14.04
N ALA A 592 14.17 31.03 14.83
CA ALA A 592 14.02 29.79 15.60
C ALA A 592 13.90 28.55 14.68
N LEU A 593 13.22 28.70 13.55
CA LEU A 593 13.02 27.64 12.56
C LEU A 593 14.33 27.32 11.81
N ALA A 594 15.14 28.34 11.51
CA ALA A 594 16.46 28.17 10.88
C ALA A 594 17.47 27.47 11.81
N HIS A 595 17.48 27.79 13.10
CA HIS A 595 18.37 27.16 14.08
C HIS A 595 18.08 25.66 14.30
N ARG A 596 16.80 25.28 14.28
CA ARG A 596 16.38 23.88 14.43
C ARG A 596 16.72 23.03 13.21
N ALA A 597 16.63 23.58 12.01
CA ALA A 597 16.99 22.88 10.77
C ALA A 597 18.45 22.36 10.80
N ALA A 598 19.38 23.16 11.36
CA ALA A 598 20.78 22.77 11.52
C ALA A 598 20.99 21.62 12.53
N ALA A 599 20.23 21.58 13.62
CA ALA A 599 20.32 20.52 14.63
C ALA A 599 19.79 19.16 14.10
N HIS A 600 18.79 19.18 13.22
CA HIS A 600 18.23 17.96 12.62
C HIS A 600 19.19 17.25 11.67
N ALA A 601 20.07 17.99 10.95
CA ALA A 601 21.11 17.42 10.08
C ALA A 601 22.08 16.50 10.85
N ALA A 602 22.51 16.93 12.03
CA ALA A 602 23.54 16.27 12.83
C ALA A 602 23.08 14.94 13.45
N HIS A 603 21.77 14.78 13.66
CA HIS A 603 21.17 13.62 14.33
C HIS A 603 20.32 12.75 13.39
N ALA A 604 20.37 12.99 12.08
CA ALA A 604 19.59 12.24 11.09
C ALA A 604 19.88 10.73 11.16
N ASP A 605 18.84 9.92 11.10
CA ASP A 605 18.94 8.47 10.90
C ASP A 605 19.29 8.19 9.43
N LEU A 606 20.46 7.61 9.20
CA LEU A 606 20.98 7.36 7.86
C LEU A 606 20.40 6.09 7.24
N THR A 607 19.68 5.28 8.03
CA THR A 607 19.01 4.09 7.54
C THR A 607 17.72 4.42 6.78
N ASP A 608 17.16 5.62 6.97
CA ASP A 608 15.97 6.11 6.26
C ASP A 608 16.35 6.98 5.04
N PRO A 609 16.34 6.42 3.81
CA PRO A 609 16.69 7.18 2.61
C PRO A 609 15.74 8.34 2.31
N ALA A 610 14.45 8.30 2.70
CA ALA A 610 13.51 9.40 2.45
C ALA A 610 13.82 10.61 3.34
N GLY A 611 14.04 10.37 4.63
CA GLY A 611 14.44 11.41 5.58
C GLY A 611 15.76 12.08 5.17
N VAL A 612 16.75 11.29 4.74
CA VAL A 612 18.03 11.81 4.23
C VAL A 612 17.83 12.63 2.95
N ALA A 613 17.03 12.16 1.99
CA ALA A 613 16.76 12.89 0.74
C ALA A 613 16.05 14.23 0.99
N GLN A 614 15.06 14.23 1.88
CA GLN A 614 14.32 15.42 2.27
C GLN A 614 15.24 16.48 2.90
N LEU A 615 16.10 16.08 3.83
CA LEU A 615 17.08 16.98 4.45
C LEU A 615 18.07 17.55 3.43
N LEU A 616 18.55 16.74 2.48
CA LEU A 616 19.45 17.21 1.41
C LEU A 616 18.78 18.25 0.50
N GLY A 617 17.51 18.03 0.11
CA GLY A 617 16.76 18.97 -0.72
C GLY A 617 16.52 20.31 -0.02
N GLU A 618 16.13 20.25 1.25
CA GLU A 618 15.85 21.43 2.07
C GLU A 618 17.12 22.24 2.37
N PHE A 619 18.24 21.57 2.70
CA PHE A 619 19.51 22.24 2.90
C PHE A 619 20.04 22.85 1.60
N ARG A 620 19.78 22.24 0.45
CA ARG A 620 20.17 22.83 -0.85
C ARG A 620 19.37 24.10 -1.15
N GLU A 621 18.04 24.07 -1.00
CA GLU A 621 17.17 25.22 -1.28
C GLU A 621 17.42 26.39 -0.33
N SER A 622 17.85 26.11 0.90
CA SER A 622 18.21 27.12 1.91
C SER A 622 19.68 27.53 1.91
N GLY A 623 20.54 26.91 1.09
CA GLY A 623 21.97 27.20 1.01
C GLY A 623 22.80 26.72 2.22
N ALA A 624 22.27 25.80 3.02
CA ALA A 624 22.93 25.23 4.20
C ALA A 624 23.99 24.17 3.84
N GLY A 625 25.06 24.59 3.17
CA GLY A 625 26.13 23.71 2.65
C GLY A 625 26.84 22.87 3.71
N ASP A 626 27.03 23.41 4.92
CA ASP A 626 27.68 22.68 6.03
C ASP A 626 26.82 21.52 6.53
N ALA A 627 25.49 21.66 6.54
CA ALA A 627 24.56 20.60 6.93
C ALA A 627 24.51 19.48 5.87
N ILE A 628 24.63 19.83 4.58
CA ILE A 628 24.80 18.86 3.49
C ILE A 628 26.11 18.09 3.67
N ALA A 629 27.22 18.78 3.93
CA ALA A 629 28.52 18.15 4.15
C ALA A 629 28.48 17.19 5.36
N VAL A 630 27.91 17.61 6.49
CA VAL A 630 27.74 16.77 7.69
C VAL A 630 26.92 15.51 7.40
N LEU A 631 25.86 15.62 6.59
CA LEU A 631 25.00 14.49 6.27
C LEU A 631 25.66 13.53 5.26
N LEU A 632 26.41 14.07 4.28
CA LEU A 632 27.15 13.28 3.30
C LEU A 632 28.40 12.60 3.89
N ASP A 633 29.12 13.26 4.80
CA ASP A 633 30.31 12.73 5.48
C ASP A 633 30.00 11.49 6.33
N ARG A 634 28.74 11.33 6.75
CA ARG A 634 28.27 10.16 7.50
C ARG A 634 27.92 8.97 6.58
N ASP A 635 28.16 9.08 5.28
CA ASP A 635 27.96 8.05 4.26
C ASP A 635 26.54 7.43 4.23
N PRO A 636 25.52 8.23 3.91
CA PRO A 636 24.14 7.75 3.86
C PRO A 636 23.95 6.66 2.79
N ALA A 637 24.78 6.63 1.74
CA ALA A 637 24.71 5.62 0.70
C ALA A 637 25.12 4.22 1.17
N ALA A 638 26.01 4.10 2.15
CA ALA A 638 26.38 2.83 2.76
C ALA A 638 25.33 2.33 3.77
N HIS A 639 24.62 3.25 4.42
CA HIS A 639 23.71 2.92 5.53
C HIS A 639 22.23 2.86 5.14
N ALA A 640 21.83 3.43 4.00
CA ALA A 640 20.45 3.44 3.56
C ALA A 640 19.88 2.01 3.42
N HIS A 641 18.72 1.80 4.04
CA HIS A 641 17.93 0.59 3.83
C HIS A 641 17.28 0.63 2.45
N LEU A 642 17.28 -0.52 1.77
CA LEU A 642 16.82 -0.61 0.38
C LEU A 642 15.39 -1.11 0.26
N THR A 643 14.59 -0.96 1.31
CA THR A 643 13.22 -1.50 1.39
C THR A 643 12.22 -0.71 0.56
N HIS A 644 12.37 0.62 0.46
CA HIS A 644 11.41 1.50 -0.21
C HIS A 644 11.99 2.17 -1.47
N ARG A 645 11.45 1.78 -2.64
CA ARG A 645 11.92 2.25 -3.95
C ARG A 645 11.86 3.76 -4.13
N SER A 646 10.74 4.40 -3.78
CA SER A 646 10.56 5.85 -3.91
C SER A 646 11.56 6.62 -3.06
N SER A 647 11.82 6.15 -1.84
CA SER A 647 12.78 6.73 -0.92
C SER A 647 14.21 6.66 -1.45
N VAL A 648 14.61 5.49 -1.98
CA VAL A 648 15.94 5.32 -2.61
C VAL A 648 16.07 6.17 -3.87
N ALA A 649 15.01 6.26 -4.68
CA ALA A 649 14.97 7.11 -5.88
C ALA A 649 15.17 8.59 -5.56
N GLN A 650 14.47 9.08 -4.55
CA GLN A 650 14.63 10.45 -4.05
C GLN A 650 16.05 10.69 -3.56
N LEU A 651 16.62 9.76 -2.77
CA LEU A 651 17.99 9.88 -2.30
C LEU A 651 19.01 9.92 -3.44
N LEU A 652 18.89 9.04 -4.42
CA LEU A 652 19.77 9.04 -5.60
C LEU A 652 19.71 10.37 -6.36
N GLU A 653 18.52 10.92 -6.57
CA GLU A 653 18.34 12.20 -7.27
C GLU A 653 18.92 13.38 -6.47
N GLU A 654 18.73 13.37 -5.15
CA GLU A 654 19.27 14.42 -4.29
C GLU A 654 20.79 14.33 -4.15
N LEU A 655 21.37 13.12 -4.06
CA LEU A 655 22.82 12.89 -4.13
C LEU A 655 23.42 13.36 -5.46
N ARG A 656 22.71 13.16 -6.57
CA ARG A 656 23.11 13.66 -7.89
C ARG A 656 23.16 15.19 -7.91
N LYS A 657 22.13 15.86 -7.39
CA LYS A 657 22.03 17.32 -7.34
C LYS A 657 23.07 17.95 -6.39
N THR A 658 23.49 17.25 -5.34
CA THR A 658 24.54 17.71 -4.41
C THR A 658 25.96 17.37 -4.89
N GLY A 659 26.11 16.65 -6.00
CA GLY A 659 27.41 16.30 -6.59
C GLY A 659 28.13 15.13 -5.91
N ALA A 660 27.42 14.33 -5.09
CA ALA A 660 27.96 13.20 -4.33
C ALA A 660 28.10 11.92 -5.20
N GLY A 661 28.89 11.99 -6.27
CA GLY A 661 28.95 10.94 -7.30
C GLY A 661 29.33 9.54 -6.78
N LYS A 662 30.30 9.42 -5.87
CA LYS A 662 30.70 8.11 -5.32
C LYS A 662 29.61 7.44 -4.48
N SER A 663 28.94 8.22 -3.63
CA SER A 663 27.81 7.75 -2.81
C SER A 663 26.62 7.37 -3.69
N MET A 664 26.38 8.14 -4.76
CA MET A 664 25.37 7.81 -5.76
C MET A 664 25.67 6.47 -6.45
N ASP A 665 26.89 6.26 -6.95
CA ASP A 665 27.27 5.01 -7.65
C ASP A 665 27.17 3.78 -6.74
N ALA A 666 27.62 3.90 -5.49
CA ALA A 666 27.54 2.83 -4.50
C ALA A 666 26.08 2.47 -4.15
N LEU A 667 25.23 3.48 -3.94
CA LEU A 667 23.81 3.27 -3.67
C LEU A 667 23.09 2.68 -4.90
N ALA A 668 23.44 3.13 -6.11
CA ALA A 668 22.85 2.65 -7.35
C ALA A 668 23.15 1.15 -7.58
N HIS A 669 24.38 0.70 -7.31
CA HIS A 669 24.73 -0.71 -7.42
C HIS A 669 23.98 -1.58 -6.42
N ARG A 670 23.96 -1.19 -5.13
CA ARG A 670 23.21 -1.92 -4.11
C ARG A 670 21.71 -1.96 -4.44
N ALA A 671 21.17 -0.83 -4.92
CA ALA A 671 19.78 -0.73 -5.35
C ALA A 671 19.45 -1.66 -6.53
N MET A 672 20.40 -1.92 -7.44
CA MET A 672 20.25 -2.87 -8.55
C MET A 672 20.06 -4.30 -8.08
N ASP A 673 20.88 -4.76 -7.15
CA ASP A 673 20.79 -6.14 -6.67
C ASP A 673 19.61 -6.34 -5.70
N ALA A 674 19.23 -5.27 -4.98
CA ALA A 674 18.01 -5.24 -4.18
C ALA A 674 16.72 -5.11 -5.01
N GLY A 675 16.81 -4.79 -6.30
CA GLY A 675 15.65 -4.61 -7.15
C GLY A 675 14.81 -3.39 -6.76
N VAL A 676 15.47 -2.26 -6.48
CA VAL A 676 14.83 -0.98 -6.14
C VAL A 676 15.27 0.17 -7.06
N VAL A 677 15.76 -0.16 -8.25
CA VAL A 677 16.29 0.78 -9.25
C VAL A 677 15.21 1.66 -9.87
N THR A 678 15.61 2.86 -10.27
CA THR A 678 14.80 3.82 -11.05
C THR A 678 14.98 3.63 -12.55
N SER A 679 14.03 4.17 -13.33
CA SER A 679 14.04 4.14 -14.81
C SER A 679 15.26 4.80 -15.46
N ALA A 680 16.06 5.60 -14.73
CA ALA A 680 17.25 6.24 -15.25
C ALA A 680 18.44 5.27 -15.51
N HIS A 681 18.35 4.02 -15.05
CA HIS A 681 19.41 3.02 -15.14
C HIS A 681 18.97 1.77 -15.93
N VAL A 682 18.10 1.93 -16.94
CA VAL A 682 17.73 0.81 -17.82
C VAL A 682 18.98 0.25 -18.49
N ILE A 683 19.28 -1.01 -18.21
CA ILE A 683 20.39 -1.74 -18.84
C ILE A 683 19.85 -2.31 -20.14
N PRO A 684 20.39 -1.94 -21.32
CA PRO A 684 19.95 -2.51 -22.58
C PRO A 684 19.96 -4.05 -22.52
N HIS A 685 18.83 -4.69 -22.86
CA HIS A 685 18.62 -6.14 -22.80
C HIS A 685 18.75 -6.81 -21.41
N GLY A 686 19.08 -6.06 -20.37
CA GLY A 686 19.15 -6.55 -18.99
C GLY A 686 20.47 -7.25 -18.64
N ARG A 687 20.42 -8.10 -17.62
CA ARG A 687 21.51 -8.91 -17.07
C ARG A 687 21.15 -10.39 -17.17
N GLU A 688 22.17 -11.23 -17.29
CA GLU A 688 22.06 -12.65 -17.02
C GLU A 688 22.01 -12.88 -15.50
N THR A 689 21.56 -14.07 -15.07
CA THR A 689 21.38 -14.40 -13.64
C THR A 689 22.68 -14.47 -12.82
N ASP A 690 23.84 -14.38 -13.48
CA ASP A 690 25.15 -14.24 -12.83
C ASP A 690 25.54 -12.76 -12.61
N GLY A 691 24.65 -11.83 -12.96
CA GLY A 691 24.83 -10.39 -12.81
C GLY A 691 25.56 -9.73 -13.98
N GLN A 692 26.04 -10.49 -14.97
CA GLN A 692 26.71 -9.92 -16.14
C GLN A 692 25.68 -9.30 -17.11
N PRO A 693 26.05 -8.26 -17.88
CA PRO A 693 25.18 -7.72 -18.92
C PRO A 693 24.77 -8.80 -19.93
N ALA A 694 23.48 -8.83 -20.28
CA ALA A 694 22.96 -9.76 -21.28
C ALA A 694 23.32 -9.31 -22.70
N GLY A 695 23.51 -10.29 -23.60
CA GLY A 695 23.61 -10.02 -25.04
C GLY A 695 22.27 -9.58 -25.64
N PRO A 696 22.25 -8.97 -26.85
CA PRO A 696 21.01 -8.53 -27.49
C PRO A 696 19.98 -9.64 -27.70
N TRP A 697 18.72 -9.38 -27.34
CA TRP A 697 17.57 -10.26 -27.58
C TRP A 697 16.27 -9.46 -27.68
N THR A 698 15.25 -10.07 -28.30
CA THR A 698 13.89 -9.55 -28.48
C THR A 698 12.86 -10.64 -28.13
N TRP A 699 11.58 -10.26 -27.99
CA TRP A 699 10.47 -11.19 -27.75
C TRP A 699 10.50 -12.43 -28.67
N SER A 700 10.73 -12.23 -29.97
CA SER A 700 10.77 -13.32 -30.96
C SER A 700 11.89 -14.35 -30.76
N ASN A 701 12.91 -14.03 -29.95
CA ASN A 701 13.97 -14.98 -29.59
C ASN A 701 13.56 -15.93 -28.45
N LEU A 702 12.49 -15.61 -27.72
CA LEU A 702 11.96 -16.48 -26.66
C LEU A 702 11.14 -17.59 -27.29
N SER A 703 11.54 -18.84 -27.09
CA SER A 703 10.83 -19.99 -27.66
C SER A 703 9.36 -20.04 -27.22
N PRO A 704 8.46 -20.55 -28.09
CA PRO A 704 7.03 -20.69 -27.77
C PRO A 704 6.74 -21.81 -26.77
N HIS A 705 7.68 -22.73 -26.54
CA HIS A 705 7.51 -23.88 -25.67
C HIS A 705 8.23 -23.68 -24.33
N PHE A 706 7.45 -23.29 -23.32
CA PHE A 706 7.70 -23.57 -21.91
C PHE A 706 6.39 -24.00 -21.27
#